data_AF-A0AA36EFJ8-F1
#
_entry.id   AF-A0AA36EFJ8-F1
#
_cell.length_a   1.000
_cell.length_b   1.000
_cell.length_c   1.000
_cell.angle_alpha   90.00
_cell.angle_beta   90.00
_cell.angle_gamma   90.00
#
_symmetry.space_group_name_H-M   'P 1'
#
loop_
_entity.id
_entity.type
_entity.pdbx_description
1 polymer ?
#
loop_
_entity_poly.entity_id
_entity_poly.type
_entity_poly.pdbx_seq_one_letter_code
_entity_poly.pdbx_strand_id
1 'polypeptide(L)'
;MKVHTYKDSLVNTTPPWFATLSGAFPKRSYVIQRVCCILNQTDFPRDDDECRAYLHNFDLIRPFDHNKIRTTAVESDQILDVTSDLVTSYSQHLETRHDNLLESLFDDETYTKLYSYKHLINGFAVHISPEQAETLRRTPGVKSVDQDWKVRKLTTHTPQFLGLPTGVWPTGGGFDRAGEDIVIGFVDSGIFPHHPSFRNSDSEPYGPLPRYRGKCEVDPDTKRSFCNGKIVGAQHFAKAATVSGAFNPSVDFASPLDGDGHGSHTAAIAAGNNGIPVRVHGYEYGKASGMAPRARIAVYKALYRLFGGFVADVVAAIEQAVHDGVDILNLSVGPNSPPATTRTTFLNPFDAVLLSAVKSGVFVAQAAGNGGPFSKTLVSYSPWIASVAAAVDDRRYKNHLTLGNGKILAGIGMSPATRLNQKYTLVAANDVLLDSSGKSSTSDCQKPEVLNKNMVKGNILLCGYSFNFVIGTASMTKVAQTAKTLGAIGFVLAVENTSPGTKFDPVPVGIPGILITDVSKSMDLIDYYNVSTSRDWTGRVKSFKAVGSIGDGLEPILHKSAPMVALFSARGPNIKDYSFRDADLLKPDILAPGSLIWASWSPNGTDEANYIGEHFAMISGTSMAAPHIAGIAALVKQKHPRWSPAAIKSALMTTSNTLDRAERPILAQQYSGSETMTFVPATPFDYGSGHVNPRAALDPGLIFDAGYQDYLGFLCTTPGLDSHEIQNYTHQPCNYTLGHPYNLNSPSIAVSHLVRTQSITRTVTNVDEEETYTITARMSPAVAIETSPRAMTLKPGATRNCILAQQVNCILTQNDIIQPTKEIKQPTRSSLLSDRSIATKIHKNRRTISSLRLELIAGY
;
A
#
# COMPACT_ATOMS: atom_id res chain seq x y z
N MET A 1 28.99 8.85 44.86
CA MET A 1 29.87 8.95 46.06
C MET A 1 29.37 10.12 46.88
N LYS A 2 29.21 9.98 48.21
CA LYS A 2 28.62 10.98 49.14
C LYS A 2 27.18 11.43 48.84
N VAL A 3 26.60 12.08 49.85
CA VAL A 3 25.18 12.43 50.08
C VAL A 3 25.13 13.86 50.59
N HIS A 4 24.06 14.61 50.32
CA HIS A 4 23.48 15.56 51.29
C HIS A 4 21.99 15.82 51.01
N THR A 5 21.32 16.44 51.98
CA THR A 5 19.86 16.53 52.15
C THR A 5 19.50 17.93 52.67
N TYR A 6 18.30 18.46 52.38
CA TYR A 6 17.43 19.19 53.34
C TYR A 6 16.10 19.61 52.66
N LYS A 7 15.18 20.21 53.44
CA LYS A 7 13.86 19.63 53.77
C LYS A 7 12.88 20.73 54.23
N ASP A 8 11.57 20.59 53.92
CA ASP A 8 10.37 21.32 54.45
C ASP A 8 10.37 22.88 54.32
N SER A 9 9.26 23.61 54.19
CA SER A 9 7.97 23.57 54.94
C SER A 9 6.87 24.45 54.26
N LEU A 10 5.78 24.85 54.96
CA LEU A 10 4.46 25.20 54.38
C LEU A 10 3.85 26.60 54.71
N VAL A 11 3.10 27.15 53.73
CA VAL A 11 1.75 27.80 53.81
C VAL A 11 1.44 28.92 54.83
N ASN A 12 0.92 30.08 54.37
CA ASN A 12 -0.36 30.65 54.89
C ASN A 12 -1.02 31.86 54.16
N THR A 13 -2.37 31.90 54.22
CA THR A 13 -3.33 33.05 54.28
C THR A 13 -3.59 34.09 53.14
N THR A 14 -4.87 34.52 53.11
CA THR A 14 -5.59 35.62 52.38
C THR A 14 -6.73 36.14 53.31
N PRO A 15 -7.68 37.07 52.97
CA PRO A 15 -7.80 38.21 52.01
C PRO A 15 -8.09 39.57 52.74
N PRO A 16 -8.58 40.69 52.11
CA PRO A 16 -10.04 41.06 52.20
C PRO A 16 -10.70 42.08 51.18
N TRP A 17 -11.94 41.76 50.72
CA TRP A 17 -13.22 42.57 50.67
C TRP A 17 -13.55 43.87 49.83
N PHE A 18 -14.88 44.01 49.53
CA PHE A 18 -15.79 45.20 49.33
C PHE A 18 -16.18 45.85 47.94
N ALA A 19 -17.21 45.26 47.27
CA ALA A 19 -18.60 45.77 46.98
C ALA A 19 -19.05 46.94 46.01
N THR A 20 -20.24 46.67 45.40
CA THR A 20 -21.47 47.52 45.13
C THR A 20 -21.77 48.37 43.85
N LEU A 21 -22.87 47.96 43.16
CA LEU A 21 -24.06 48.71 42.66
C LEU A 21 -24.23 49.34 41.23
N SER A 22 -25.32 48.86 40.57
CA SER A 22 -26.31 49.57 39.70
C SER A 22 -26.07 49.80 38.18
N GLY A 23 -27.14 49.69 37.36
CA GLY A 23 -27.21 50.28 36.00
C GLY A 23 -27.74 49.40 34.82
N ALA A 24 -29.07 49.34 34.63
CA ALA A 24 -29.85 49.11 33.38
C ALA A 24 -29.45 48.07 32.26
N PHE A 25 -30.46 47.30 31.82
CA PHE A 25 -30.57 46.54 30.54
C PHE A 25 -31.37 47.38 29.49
N PRO A 26 -31.58 46.99 28.19
CA PRO A 26 -31.39 45.67 27.55
C PRO A 26 -30.82 45.60 26.09
N LYS A 27 -30.68 44.35 25.60
CA LYS A 27 -30.66 43.84 24.19
C LYS A 27 -29.32 43.68 23.43
N ARG A 28 -28.79 42.45 23.53
CA ARG A 28 -28.27 41.56 22.46
C ARG A 28 -27.40 42.17 21.32
N SER A 29 -26.12 41.78 21.27
CA SER A 29 -25.68 40.60 20.49
C SER A 29 -24.23 40.21 20.86
N TYR A 30 -23.76 39.04 20.41
CA TYR A 30 -22.47 38.46 20.81
C TYR A 30 -21.26 39.18 20.19
N VAL A 31 -20.17 39.28 20.97
CA VAL A 31 -18.84 39.73 20.53
C VAL A 31 -17.80 38.73 21.03
N ILE A 32 -16.98 38.17 20.14
CA ILE A 32 -15.62 37.71 20.47
C ILE A 32 -14.64 38.10 19.34
N GLN A 33 -13.82 39.10 19.66
CA GLN A 33 -12.48 39.38 19.14
C GLN A 33 -11.62 39.60 20.40
N ARG A 34 -10.31 39.30 20.49
CA ARG A 34 -9.35 38.52 19.69
C ARG A 34 -8.04 38.40 20.54
N VAL A 35 -7.07 37.57 20.13
CA VAL A 35 -5.60 37.68 20.45
C VAL A 35 -5.06 37.18 21.83
N CYS A 36 -4.02 36.32 21.75
CA CYS A 36 -2.90 35.93 22.66
C CYS A 36 -3.14 35.56 24.16
N CYS A 37 -2.43 34.64 24.86
CA CYS A 37 -1.21 33.78 24.71
C CYS A 37 -0.10 34.11 25.73
N ILE A 38 0.35 33.12 26.54
CA ILE A 38 1.62 32.95 27.32
C ILE A 38 1.41 31.79 28.35
N LEU A 39 2.43 31.10 28.91
CA LEU A 39 3.43 30.18 28.32
C LEU A 39 4.14 29.33 29.43
N ASN A 40 4.93 28.31 29.00
CA ASN A 40 5.86 27.37 29.72
C ASN A 40 5.44 25.89 29.51
N GLN A 41 6.17 24.97 28.82
CA GLN A 41 7.62 24.63 28.73
C GLN A 41 8.15 23.96 30.01
N THR A 42 8.90 22.85 29.96
CA THR A 42 10.04 22.42 29.10
C THR A 42 9.90 21.00 28.52
N ASP A 43 10.77 20.40 27.67
CA ASP A 43 11.76 20.87 26.68
C ASP A 43 12.07 19.71 25.69
N PHE A 44 12.23 20.01 24.40
CA PHE A 44 12.89 19.17 23.37
C PHE A 44 13.57 20.12 22.36
N PRO A 45 14.65 19.69 21.66
CA PRO A 45 15.46 20.59 20.82
C PRO A 45 14.72 21.01 19.54
N ARG A 46 15.14 22.16 18.99
CA ARG A 46 14.68 22.68 17.70
C ARG A 46 15.62 22.21 16.59
N ASP A 47 15.04 21.80 15.47
CA ASP A 47 15.59 22.07 14.15
C ASP A 47 14.64 23.09 13.48
N ASP A 48 15.19 24.14 12.87
CA ASP A 48 14.40 25.24 12.29
C ASP A 48 14.07 24.94 10.80
N ASP A 49 12.98 24.20 10.55
CA ASP A 49 12.41 24.00 9.21
C ASP A 49 11.41 25.14 8.86
N GLU A 50 11.64 25.86 7.75
CA GLU A 50 10.68 26.84 7.21
C GLU A 50 9.45 26.15 6.58
N CYS A 51 8.36 26.02 7.34
CA CYS A 51 7.06 25.60 6.82
C CYS A 51 6.46 26.63 5.84
N ARG A 52 6.67 26.43 4.53
CA ARG A 52 6.04 27.21 3.44
C ARG A 52 4.94 26.40 2.71
N ALA A 53 3.98 27.09 2.11
CA ALA A 53 2.78 26.48 1.50
C ALA A 53 2.94 26.17 -0.02
N TYR A 54 2.14 25.22 -0.50
CA TYR A 54 2.04 24.78 -1.90
C TYR A 54 0.59 24.36 -2.14
N LEU A 55 0.00 24.80 -3.25
CA LEU A 55 -1.46 24.74 -3.45
C LEU A 55 -1.90 24.19 -4.80
N HIS A 56 -3.11 23.64 -4.79
CA HIS A 56 -3.90 23.33 -5.99
C HIS A 56 -5.21 24.12 -6.04
N ASN A 57 -5.48 24.77 -7.19
CA ASN A 57 -6.82 25.29 -7.53
C ASN A 57 -7.52 24.32 -8.51
N PHE A 58 -8.83 24.21 -8.41
CA PHE A 58 -9.75 23.47 -9.27
C PHE A 58 -10.91 24.38 -9.69
N ASP A 59 -11.29 24.40 -10.98
CA ASP A 59 -12.19 25.44 -11.49
C ASP A 59 -13.22 25.01 -12.54
N LEU A 60 -14.39 25.66 -12.53
CA LEU A 60 -15.17 26.13 -13.71
C LEU A 60 -16.58 26.62 -13.30
N ILE A 61 -17.12 27.55 -14.12
CA ILE A 61 -18.16 28.53 -13.73
C ILE A 61 -19.32 28.53 -14.76
N ARG A 62 -20.52 28.98 -14.36
CA ARG A 62 -21.69 29.19 -15.26
C ARG A 62 -21.77 30.63 -15.79
N PRO A 63 -22.42 30.88 -16.95
CA PRO A 63 -21.93 31.86 -17.90
C PRO A 63 -22.52 33.27 -17.79
N PHE A 64 -21.73 34.26 -18.23
CA PHE A 64 -22.18 35.28 -19.18
C PHE A 64 -21.07 35.49 -20.24
N ASP A 65 -21.39 36.20 -21.34
CA ASP A 65 -20.92 35.82 -22.68
C ASP A 65 -19.82 36.72 -23.28
N HIS A 66 -18.70 36.11 -23.73
CA HIS A 66 -18.14 36.24 -25.09
C HIS A 66 -16.70 35.68 -25.21
N ASN A 67 -16.57 34.36 -25.28
CA ASN A 67 -15.66 33.71 -26.25
C ASN A 67 -16.04 32.23 -26.46
N LYS A 68 -15.98 31.76 -27.71
CA LYS A 68 -16.75 30.58 -28.16
C LYS A 68 -15.99 29.25 -28.09
N ILE A 69 -15.71 28.74 -26.90
CA ILE A 69 -15.28 27.33 -26.73
C ILE A 69 -16.12 26.67 -25.62
N ARG A 70 -16.79 25.56 -25.95
CA ARG A 70 -17.54 24.75 -24.98
C ARG A 70 -16.64 23.63 -24.44
N THR A 71 -16.91 23.18 -23.22
CA THR A 71 -16.32 21.98 -22.61
C THR A 71 -16.44 20.78 -23.55
N THR A 72 -15.32 20.18 -23.95
CA THR A 72 -15.31 18.95 -24.77
C THR A 72 -15.67 17.75 -23.88
N ALA A 73 -16.95 17.39 -23.87
CA ALA A 73 -17.47 16.25 -23.13
C ALA A 73 -17.36 14.96 -23.95
N VAL A 74 -16.96 13.88 -23.30
CA VAL A 74 -16.98 12.52 -23.86
C VAL A 74 -18.33 11.88 -23.53
N GLU A 75 -19.00 11.27 -24.51
CA GLU A 75 -20.22 10.49 -24.28
C GLU A 75 -19.89 9.17 -23.56
N SER A 76 -20.88 8.56 -22.88
CA SER A 76 -20.64 7.59 -21.81
C SER A 76 -20.01 6.24 -22.21
N ASP A 77 -19.81 6.01 -23.50
CA ASP A 77 -19.25 4.80 -24.11
C ASP A 77 -18.00 5.08 -24.98
N GLN A 78 -17.56 6.33 -25.11
CA GLN A 78 -16.41 6.73 -25.93
C GLN A 78 -15.13 6.90 -25.10
N ILE A 79 -13.98 6.75 -25.76
CA ILE A 79 -12.65 7.01 -25.19
C ILE A 79 -12.24 8.46 -25.53
N LEU A 80 -11.59 9.16 -24.60
CA LEU A 80 -11.13 10.54 -24.79
C LEU A 80 -10.06 10.62 -25.91
N ASP A 81 -10.41 11.16 -27.07
CA ASP A 81 -9.42 11.53 -28.10
C ASP A 81 -8.80 12.90 -27.81
N VAL A 82 -7.67 12.85 -27.08
CA VAL A 82 -6.83 14.01 -26.76
C VAL A 82 -6.24 14.72 -27.99
N THR A 83 -6.28 14.11 -29.18
CA THR A 83 -5.80 14.73 -30.44
C THR A 83 -6.90 15.33 -31.31
N SER A 84 -8.16 15.32 -30.85
CA SER A 84 -9.20 16.12 -31.50
C SER A 84 -8.89 17.62 -31.35
N ASP A 85 -9.19 18.41 -32.39
CA ASP A 85 -9.01 19.88 -32.37
C ASP A 85 -9.78 20.51 -31.21
N LEU A 86 -10.93 19.93 -30.85
CA LEU A 86 -11.78 20.36 -29.74
C LEU A 86 -11.11 20.16 -28.38
N VAL A 87 -10.48 19.00 -28.10
CA VAL A 87 -9.74 18.83 -26.83
C VAL A 87 -8.49 19.71 -26.83
N THR A 88 -7.74 19.74 -27.94
CA THR A 88 -6.50 20.53 -28.06
C THR A 88 -6.74 22.02 -27.82
N SER A 89 -7.75 22.60 -28.49
CA SER A 89 -8.13 24.01 -28.34
C SER A 89 -8.68 24.31 -26.94
N TYR A 90 -9.47 23.39 -26.35
CA TYR A 90 -9.98 23.59 -25.00
C TYR A 90 -8.86 23.53 -23.94
N SER A 91 -7.92 22.60 -24.03
CA SER A 91 -6.78 22.54 -23.09
C SER A 91 -5.89 23.79 -23.19
N GLN A 92 -5.66 24.36 -24.38
CA GLN A 92 -4.97 25.65 -24.54
C GLN A 92 -5.74 26.82 -23.91
N HIS A 93 -7.06 26.83 -24.05
CA HIS A 93 -7.93 27.82 -23.40
C HIS A 93 -7.85 27.73 -21.87
N LEU A 94 -7.87 26.52 -21.29
CA LEU A 94 -7.73 26.32 -19.85
C LEU A 94 -6.35 26.80 -19.35
N GLU A 95 -5.27 26.48 -20.05
CA GLU A 95 -3.92 26.96 -19.73
C GLU A 95 -3.85 28.49 -19.67
N THR A 96 -4.32 29.15 -20.73
CA THR A 96 -4.40 30.61 -20.82
C THR A 96 -5.21 31.23 -19.68
N ARG A 97 -6.32 30.58 -19.27
CA ARG A 97 -7.16 31.02 -18.14
C ARG A 97 -6.47 30.87 -16.79
N HIS A 98 -5.61 29.87 -16.62
CA HIS A 98 -4.80 29.70 -15.40
C HIS A 98 -3.71 30.77 -15.27
N ASP A 99 -3.03 31.11 -16.37
CA ASP A 99 -1.99 32.14 -16.37
C ASP A 99 -2.57 33.53 -16.08
N ASN A 100 -3.62 33.93 -16.80
CA ASN A 100 -4.30 35.21 -16.58
C ASN A 100 -4.82 35.38 -15.13
N LEU A 101 -5.26 34.29 -14.48
CA LEU A 101 -5.72 34.35 -13.09
C LEU A 101 -4.54 34.62 -12.13
N LEU A 102 -3.43 33.91 -12.29
CA LEU A 102 -2.25 34.08 -11.44
C LEU A 102 -1.61 35.46 -11.62
N GLU A 103 -1.47 35.92 -12.86
CA GLU A 103 -1.00 37.27 -13.20
C GLU A 103 -1.91 38.32 -12.52
N SER A 104 -3.24 38.20 -12.67
CA SER A 104 -4.20 39.18 -12.10
C SER A 104 -4.25 39.26 -10.56
N LEU A 105 -3.66 38.29 -9.86
CA LEU A 105 -3.67 38.22 -8.39
C LEU A 105 -2.31 38.54 -7.76
N PHE A 106 -1.21 38.29 -8.47
CA PHE A 106 0.14 38.28 -7.94
C PHE A 106 1.13 39.04 -8.84
N ASP A 107 0.67 39.98 -9.67
CA ASP A 107 1.47 40.78 -10.63
C ASP A 107 2.71 41.44 -9.98
N ASP A 108 2.56 41.94 -8.74
CA ASP A 108 3.62 42.56 -7.92
C ASP A 108 4.29 41.59 -6.91
N GLU A 109 3.90 40.30 -6.86
CA GLU A 109 4.34 39.35 -5.83
C GLU A 109 4.99 38.07 -6.40
N THR A 110 5.98 37.51 -5.71
CA THR A 110 6.67 36.30 -6.19
C THR A 110 5.81 35.03 -6.02
N TYR A 111 5.41 34.42 -7.13
CA TYR A 111 4.80 33.07 -7.18
C TYR A 111 5.58 32.15 -8.13
N THR A 112 5.26 30.85 -8.14
CA THR A 112 5.80 29.92 -9.16
C THR A 112 4.76 28.88 -9.56
N LYS A 113 4.27 28.98 -10.80
CA LYS A 113 3.35 28.00 -11.41
C LYS A 113 4.11 26.72 -11.76
N LEU A 114 3.63 25.59 -11.24
CA LEU A 114 4.24 24.26 -11.40
C LEU A 114 3.62 23.52 -12.59
N TYR A 115 2.31 23.31 -12.55
CA TYR A 115 1.54 22.58 -13.56
C TYR A 115 0.21 23.27 -13.85
N SER A 116 -0.30 23.10 -15.09
CA SER A 116 -1.73 23.22 -15.38
C SER A 116 -2.27 21.86 -15.75
N TYR A 117 -3.30 21.43 -15.01
CA TYR A 117 -4.10 20.26 -15.28
C TYR A 117 -5.25 20.66 -16.23
N LYS A 118 -5.41 19.91 -17.31
CA LYS A 118 -6.15 20.32 -18.52
C LYS A 118 -6.94 19.18 -19.17
N HIS A 119 -6.83 17.94 -18.67
CA HIS A 119 -7.41 16.75 -19.30
C HIS A 119 -8.31 15.91 -18.38
N LEU A 120 -7.89 15.64 -17.13
CA LEU A 120 -8.69 14.88 -16.15
C LEU A 120 -9.42 15.77 -15.17
N ILE A 121 -8.82 16.91 -14.84
CA ILE A 121 -9.31 17.92 -13.91
C ILE A 121 -8.93 19.29 -14.51
N ASN A 122 -9.77 20.31 -14.35
CA ASN A 122 -9.36 21.68 -14.71
C ASN A 122 -8.77 22.36 -13.47
N GLY A 123 -7.48 22.69 -13.51
CA GLY A 123 -6.81 23.32 -12.37
C GLY A 123 -5.32 23.59 -12.57
N PHE A 124 -4.65 24.02 -11.50
CA PHE A 124 -3.20 24.24 -11.52
C PHE A 124 -2.55 23.97 -10.16
N ALA A 125 -1.24 23.78 -10.20
CA ALA A 125 -0.36 23.68 -9.04
C ALA A 125 0.55 24.91 -8.96
N VAL A 126 0.65 25.54 -7.79
CA VAL A 126 1.42 26.78 -7.59
C VAL A 126 2.10 26.82 -6.22
N HIS A 127 3.33 27.33 -6.16
CA HIS A 127 4.00 27.72 -4.92
C HIS A 127 3.77 29.20 -4.63
N ILE A 128 3.27 29.50 -3.43
CA ILE A 128 2.90 30.82 -2.89
C ILE A 128 2.91 30.77 -1.35
N SER A 129 2.90 31.93 -0.69
CA SER A 129 2.86 32.05 0.78
C SER A 129 1.52 31.59 1.41
N PRO A 130 1.46 31.33 2.73
CA PRO A 130 0.21 31.05 3.44
C PRO A 130 -0.83 32.19 3.39
N GLU A 131 -0.39 33.43 3.22
CA GLU A 131 -1.24 34.62 3.08
C GLU A 131 -1.83 34.70 1.67
N GLN A 132 -0.96 34.56 0.66
CA GLN A 132 -1.36 34.42 -0.76
C GLN A 132 -2.33 33.25 -0.96
N ALA A 133 -2.15 32.15 -0.21
CA ALA A 133 -3.03 30.99 -0.22
C ALA A 133 -4.47 31.31 0.21
N GLU A 134 -4.63 32.13 1.25
CA GLU A 134 -5.95 32.54 1.75
C GLU A 134 -6.58 33.63 0.86
N THR A 135 -5.77 34.47 0.19
CA THR A 135 -6.21 35.38 -0.88
C THR A 135 -6.74 34.59 -2.08
N LEU A 136 -5.99 33.60 -2.57
CA LEU A 136 -6.41 32.73 -3.68
C LEU A 136 -7.72 32.02 -3.33
N ARG A 137 -7.81 31.38 -2.14
CA ARG A 137 -9.02 30.70 -1.64
C ARG A 137 -10.26 31.60 -1.58
N ARG A 138 -10.11 32.92 -1.47
CA ARG A 138 -11.20 33.90 -1.43
C ARG A 138 -11.51 34.55 -2.77
N THR A 139 -10.75 34.25 -3.82
CA THR A 139 -10.90 34.87 -5.13
C THR A 139 -12.18 34.38 -5.83
N PRO A 140 -13.00 35.27 -6.43
CA PRO A 140 -14.15 34.87 -7.24
C PRO A 140 -13.70 34.06 -8.47
N GLY A 141 -14.07 32.77 -8.51
CA GLY A 141 -13.54 31.84 -9.50
C GLY A 141 -12.25 31.16 -9.05
N VAL A 142 -12.24 30.70 -7.79
CA VAL A 142 -11.36 29.67 -7.22
C VAL A 142 -12.28 28.78 -6.39
N LYS A 143 -12.30 27.46 -6.63
CA LYS A 143 -13.39 26.59 -6.13
C LYS A 143 -12.99 25.70 -4.93
N SER A 144 -11.75 25.26 -4.88
CA SER A 144 -11.11 24.69 -3.68
C SER A 144 -9.61 24.99 -3.70
N VAL A 145 -8.98 24.95 -2.52
CA VAL A 145 -7.57 25.27 -2.30
C VAL A 145 -7.03 24.33 -1.22
N ASP A 146 -6.21 23.37 -1.64
CA ASP A 146 -5.72 22.25 -0.83
C ASP A 146 -4.18 22.19 -0.78
N GLN A 147 -3.64 21.70 0.34
CA GLN A 147 -2.20 21.61 0.62
C GLN A 147 -1.60 20.26 0.20
N ASP A 148 -0.37 20.30 -0.34
CA ASP A 148 0.37 19.14 -0.87
C ASP A 148 0.97 18.20 0.22
N TRP A 149 1.21 16.92 -0.11
CA TRP A 149 1.72 15.86 0.79
C TRP A 149 2.46 14.68 0.09
N LYS A 150 3.13 13.82 0.88
CA LYS A 150 4.09 12.76 0.43
C LYS A 150 3.49 11.33 0.35
N VAL A 151 4.13 10.38 -0.38
CA VAL A 151 3.66 8.97 -0.59
C VAL A 151 4.80 7.91 -0.72
N ARG A 152 4.51 6.58 -0.57
CA ARG A 152 5.51 5.44 -0.56
C ARG A 152 5.02 4.09 -1.20
N LYS A 153 5.85 3.01 -1.25
CA LYS A 153 6.16 2.12 -2.42
C LYS A 153 6.63 0.65 -2.14
N LEU A 154 6.01 -0.47 -2.65
CA LEU A 154 6.32 -1.97 -2.49
C LEU A 154 5.93 -2.93 -3.75
N THR A 155 6.23 -4.30 -3.84
CA THR A 155 6.70 -5.14 -5.07
C THR A 155 6.23 -6.64 -5.51
N THR A 156 7.09 -7.60 -5.99
CA THR A 156 7.03 -8.57 -7.19
C THR A 156 6.24 -9.90 -7.48
N HIS A 157 6.37 -10.99 -6.74
CA HIS A 157 6.74 -12.35 -7.21
C HIS A 157 5.72 -13.37 -7.79
N THR A 158 4.41 -13.15 -7.87
CA THR A 158 3.44 -14.23 -7.56
C THR A 158 2.83 -15.13 -8.66
N PRO A 159 3.28 -15.22 -9.94
CA PRO A 159 2.47 -15.86 -10.98
C PRO A 159 2.35 -17.39 -10.78
N GLN A 160 3.38 -18.06 -10.26
CA GLN A 160 3.31 -19.49 -9.91
C GLN A 160 2.36 -19.74 -8.72
N PHE A 161 2.36 -18.88 -7.70
CA PHE A 161 1.47 -19.02 -6.54
C PHE A 161 -0.01 -18.91 -6.95
N LEU A 162 -0.27 -17.99 -7.89
CA LEU A 162 -1.58 -17.73 -8.50
C LEU A 162 -1.99 -18.70 -9.63
N GLY A 163 -1.13 -19.65 -9.98
CA GLY A 163 -1.41 -20.64 -11.02
C GLY A 163 -1.46 -20.08 -12.45
N LEU A 164 -0.88 -18.91 -12.71
CA LEU A 164 -0.90 -18.29 -14.05
C LEU A 164 -0.28 -19.19 -15.15
N PRO A 165 0.89 -19.84 -14.94
CA PRO A 165 1.53 -20.64 -16.00
C PRO A 165 0.73 -21.86 -16.44
N THR A 166 -0.08 -22.42 -15.55
CA THR A 166 -0.81 -23.69 -15.79
C THR A 166 -2.31 -23.49 -15.96
N GLY A 167 -2.86 -22.35 -15.54
CA GLY A 167 -4.29 -22.09 -15.52
C GLY A 167 -4.78 -20.87 -16.31
N VAL A 168 -3.90 -19.95 -16.72
CA VAL A 168 -4.30 -18.64 -17.28
C VAL A 168 -3.53 -18.27 -18.54
N TRP A 169 -2.20 -18.30 -18.54
CA TRP A 169 -1.42 -18.03 -19.76
C TRP A 169 -1.79 -18.97 -20.93
N PRO A 170 -2.08 -20.28 -20.72
CA PRO A 170 -2.51 -21.14 -21.82
C PRO A 170 -3.83 -20.72 -22.49
N THR A 171 -4.76 -20.07 -21.78
CA THR A 171 -6.03 -19.62 -22.38
C THR A 171 -5.90 -18.30 -23.15
N GLY A 172 -4.89 -17.49 -22.81
CA GLY A 172 -4.44 -16.32 -23.60
C GLY A 172 -3.50 -16.66 -24.76
N GLY A 173 -3.30 -17.94 -25.08
CA GLY A 173 -2.44 -18.37 -26.19
C GLY A 173 -0.95 -18.50 -25.86
N GLY A 174 -0.59 -18.62 -24.58
CA GLY A 174 0.78 -18.83 -24.08
C GLY A 174 1.32 -17.67 -23.26
N PHE A 175 2.42 -17.89 -22.53
CA PHE A 175 3.11 -16.79 -21.83
C PHE A 175 3.66 -15.75 -22.83
N ASP A 176 3.99 -16.20 -24.04
CA ASP A 176 4.39 -15.40 -25.19
C ASP A 176 3.28 -14.54 -25.80
N ARG A 177 2.05 -14.56 -25.26
CA ARG A 177 1.01 -13.57 -25.58
C ARG A 177 0.28 -13.00 -24.37
N ALA A 178 0.67 -13.38 -23.15
CA ALA A 178 -0.05 -13.03 -21.93
C ALA A 178 0.03 -11.52 -21.62
N GLY A 179 -1.05 -10.80 -21.92
CA GLY A 179 -1.20 -9.36 -21.83
C GLY A 179 -0.65 -8.55 -23.01
N GLU A 180 -0.34 -9.21 -24.14
CA GLU A 180 0.14 -8.53 -25.36
C GLU A 180 -0.74 -7.33 -25.76
N ASP A 181 -0.09 -6.27 -26.25
CA ASP A 181 -0.63 -4.95 -26.61
C ASP A 181 -1.36 -4.16 -25.50
N ILE A 182 -1.57 -4.71 -24.29
CA ILE A 182 -2.08 -3.96 -23.13
C ILE A 182 -0.95 -3.10 -22.52
N VAL A 183 -1.25 -1.82 -22.23
CA VAL A 183 -0.30 -0.89 -21.60
C VAL A 183 -0.63 -0.71 -20.12
N ILE A 184 0.36 -1.02 -19.27
CA ILE A 184 0.29 -0.76 -17.83
C ILE A 184 1.14 0.46 -17.51
N GLY A 185 0.51 1.50 -16.98
CA GLY A 185 1.15 2.69 -16.45
C GLY A 185 1.56 2.52 -14.99
N PHE A 186 2.78 2.93 -14.65
CA PHE A 186 3.32 2.89 -13.28
C PHE A 186 3.65 4.31 -12.85
N VAL A 187 2.94 4.83 -11.84
CA VAL A 187 3.27 6.10 -11.18
C VAL A 187 4.10 5.75 -9.95
N ASP A 188 5.42 5.91 -10.05
CA ASP A 188 6.38 5.27 -9.13
C ASP A 188 7.75 5.98 -9.10
N SER A 189 8.83 5.32 -8.67
CA SER A 189 10.20 5.86 -8.62
C SER A 189 11.01 5.76 -9.93
N GLY A 190 10.39 5.31 -11.02
CA GLY A 190 11.03 5.18 -12.33
C GLY A 190 11.26 3.73 -12.75
N ILE A 191 12.22 3.52 -13.64
CA ILE A 191 12.58 2.20 -14.18
C ILE A 191 14.10 2.07 -14.38
N PHE A 192 14.63 0.85 -14.20
CA PHE A 192 15.98 0.47 -14.65
C PHE A 192 15.85 -0.29 -15.98
N PRO A 193 15.91 0.40 -17.14
CA PRO A 193 15.47 -0.14 -18.44
C PRO A 193 16.36 -1.27 -18.99
N HIS A 194 17.53 -1.49 -18.39
CA HIS A 194 18.50 -2.50 -18.81
C HIS A 194 18.32 -3.86 -18.11
N HIS A 195 17.41 -3.97 -17.13
CA HIS A 195 17.15 -5.25 -16.48
C HIS A 195 16.56 -6.28 -17.46
N PRO A 196 16.96 -7.57 -17.42
CA PRO A 196 16.44 -8.61 -18.31
C PRO A 196 14.91 -8.77 -18.32
N SER A 197 14.23 -8.41 -17.21
CA SER A 197 12.75 -8.38 -17.13
C SER A 197 12.08 -7.36 -18.05
N PHE A 198 12.81 -6.38 -18.61
CA PHE A 198 12.27 -5.31 -19.47
C PHE A 198 12.89 -5.29 -20.86
N ARG A 199 13.67 -6.30 -21.25
CA ARG A 199 14.17 -6.42 -22.62
C ARG A 199 13.02 -6.62 -23.61
N ASN A 200 13.11 -5.98 -24.77
CA ASN A 200 12.42 -6.46 -25.97
C ASN A 200 13.08 -7.78 -26.44
N SER A 201 12.33 -8.64 -27.10
CA SER A 201 12.85 -9.91 -27.62
C SER A 201 13.36 -9.74 -29.04
N ASP A 202 14.60 -10.17 -29.30
CA ASP A 202 15.19 -10.10 -30.64
C ASP A 202 14.57 -11.15 -31.60
N SER A 203 13.92 -12.20 -31.07
CA SER A 203 13.25 -13.25 -31.86
C SER A 203 11.75 -13.03 -32.09
N GLU A 204 11.10 -12.29 -31.18
CA GLU A 204 9.70 -11.88 -31.30
C GLU A 204 9.59 -10.39 -30.90
N PRO A 205 10.04 -9.47 -31.77
CA PRO A 205 10.04 -8.06 -31.47
C PRO A 205 8.62 -7.51 -31.40
N TYR A 206 8.38 -6.67 -30.39
CA TYR A 206 7.10 -6.00 -30.21
C TYR A 206 6.66 -5.17 -31.43
N GLY A 207 5.41 -5.35 -31.85
CA GLY A 207 4.78 -4.57 -32.91
C GLY A 207 4.51 -3.11 -32.52
N PRO A 208 4.25 -2.22 -33.52
CA PRO A 208 3.84 -0.85 -33.27
C PRO A 208 2.49 -0.81 -32.54
N LEU A 209 2.29 0.19 -31.69
CA LEU A 209 1.08 0.32 -30.87
C LEU A 209 0.42 1.71 -31.08
N PRO A 210 -0.31 1.93 -32.19
CA PRO A 210 -0.76 3.27 -32.59
C PRO A 210 -1.71 3.98 -31.61
N ARG A 211 -2.29 3.24 -30.66
CA ARG A 211 -3.20 3.77 -29.62
C ARG A 211 -2.48 4.41 -28.44
N TYR A 212 -1.21 4.06 -28.20
CA TYR A 212 -0.40 4.65 -27.14
C TYR A 212 0.42 5.82 -27.71
N ARG A 213 0.38 6.97 -27.02
CA ARG A 213 0.91 8.26 -27.52
C ARG A 213 1.98 8.86 -26.61
N GLY A 214 2.34 8.18 -25.52
CA GLY A 214 3.27 8.70 -24.53
C GLY A 214 4.71 8.78 -25.01
N LYS A 215 5.47 9.61 -24.30
CA LYS A 215 6.83 9.99 -24.70
C LYS A 215 7.87 9.12 -24.01
N CYS A 216 9.05 9.09 -24.64
CA CYS A 216 10.23 8.42 -24.12
C CYS A 216 11.32 9.46 -23.94
N GLU A 217 11.63 9.80 -22.71
CA GLU A 217 12.80 10.63 -22.40
C GLU A 217 14.10 9.91 -22.82
N VAL A 218 15.14 10.72 -23.01
CA VAL A 218 16.49 10.27 -23.33
C VAL A 218 17.36 10.46 -22.10
N ASP A 219 18.08 9.41 -21.73
CA ASP A 219 19.05 9.41 -20.64
C ASP A 219 20.10 10.53 -20.82
N PRO A 220 20.20 11.48 -19.88
CA PRO A 220 21.23 12.52 -19.91
C PRO A 220 22.65 11.98 -19.98
N ASP A 221 22.93 10.79 -19.44
CA ASP A 221 24.28 10.22 -19.39
C ASP A 221 24.56 9.33 -20.60
N THR A 222 23.77 8.27 -20.83
CA THR A 222 24.03 7.34 -21.95
C THR A 222 23.54 7.82 -23.32
N LYS A 223 22.76 8.90 -23.37
CA LYS A 223 22.11 9.45 -24.58
C LYS A 223 21.17 8.45 -25.29
N ARG A 224 20.64 7.47 -24.56
CA ARG A 224 19.71 6.45 -25.08
C ARG A 224 18.28 6.71 -24.60
N SER A 225 17.31 6.31 -25.41
CA SER A 225 15.91 6.26 -24.98
C SER A 225 15.74 5.24 -23.84
N PHE A 226 14.92 5.56 -22.84
CA PHE A 226 14.47 4.58 -21.84
C PHE A 226 13.53 3.52 -22.42
N CYS A 227 12.94 3.77 -23.58
CA CYS A 227 12.04 2.86 -24.27
C CYS A 227 12.75 1.92 -25.24
N ASN A 228 12.20 0.72 -25.40
CA ASN A 228 12.76 -0.33 -26.25
C ASN A 228 11.70 -1.20 -26.96
N GLY A 229 10.40 -0.90 -26.80
CA GLY A 229 9.26 -1.66 -27.32
C GLY A 229 8.54 -2.48 -26.25
N LYS A 230 9.28 -2.98 -25.24
CA LYS A 230 8.72 -3.53 -23.99
C LYS A 230 8.33 -2.40 -23.05
N ILE A 231 9.26 -1.48 -22.83
CA ILE A 231 8.98 -0.13 -22.32
C ILE A 231 8.58 0.71 -23.53
N VAL A 232 7.38 1.31 -23.47
CA VAL A 232 6.77 2.10 -24.56
C VAL A 232 6.65 3.59 -24.24
N GLY A 233 6.72 3.95 -22.95
CA GLY A 233 6.79 5.34 -22.49
C GLY A 233 7.58 5.45 -21.18
N ALA A 234 8.28 6.56 -20.99
CA ALA A 234 9.10 6.81 -19.81
C ALA A 234 9.30 8.33 -19.63
N GLN A 235 8.70 8.89 -18.59
CA GLN A 235 8.67 10.33 -18.27
C GLN A 235 8.89 10.57 -16.76
N HIS A 236 9.37 11.74 -16.35
CA HIS A 236 9.52 12.13 -14.93
C HIS A 236 8.88 13.47 -14.57
N PHE A 237 8.49 13.58 -13.30
CA PHE A 237 7.71 14.67 -12.70
C PHE A 237 8.37 15.05 -11.38
N ALA A 238 8.86 16.28 -11.28
CA ALA A 238 9.66 16.76 -10.14
C ALA A 238 9.50 18.26 -9.85
N LYS A 239 8.53 18.94 -10.46
CA LYS A 239 8.46 20.41 -10.37
C LYS A 239 8.12 20.89 -8.96
N ALA A 240 7.19 20.22 -8.28
CA ALA A 240 6.86 20.58 -6.89
C ALA A 240 8.03 20.25 -5.96
N ALA A 241 8.67 19.10 -6.16
CA ALA A 241 9.90 18.74 -5.47
C ALA A 241 11.08 19.70 -5.72
N THR A 242 11.18 20.27 -6.92
CA THR A 242 12.23 21.24 -7.30
C THR A 242 12.00 22.60 -6.66
N VAL A 243 10.77 23.15 -6.78
CA VAL A 243 10.45 24.48 -6.23
C VAL A 243 10.39 24.47 -4.70
N SER A 244 10.12 23.32 -4.08
CA SER A 244 10.25 23.14 -2.63
C SER A 244 11.68 22.87 -2.13
N GLY A 245 12.68 22.86 -3.02
CA GLY A 245 14.08 22.60 -2.67
C GLY A 245 14.39 21.17 -2.21
N ALA A 246 13.41 20.27 -2.26
CA ALA A 246 13.55 18.87 -1.81
C ALA A 246 14.27 17.97 -2.83
N PHE A 247 14.23 18.33 -4.13
CA PHE A 247 14.81 17.55 -5.22
C PHE A 247 16.26 17.92 -5.50
N ASN A 248 17.15 16.92 -5.47
CA ASN A 248 18.54 17.07 -5.92
C ASN A 248 18.78 16.20 -7.17
N PRO A 249 18.96 16.80 -8.37
CA PRO A 249 19.08 16.04 -9.62
C PRO A 249 20.28 15.07 -9.65
N SER A 250 21.29 15.27 -8.79
CA SER A 250 22.48 14.41 -8.68
C SER A 250 22.26 13.15 -7.81
N VAL A 251 21.15 13.08 -7.07
CA VAL A 251 20.80 11.99 -6.14
C VAL A 251 19.47 11.34 -6.51
N ASP A 252 18.50 12.17 -6.92
CA ASP A 252 17.14 11.78 -7.25
C ASP A 252 16.96 11.43 -8.74
N PHE A 253 17.95 11.77 -9.59
CA PHE A 253 18.00 11.63 -11.05
C PHE A 253 16.89 12.40 -11.79
N ALA A 254 17.27 13.46 -12.52
CA ALA A 254 16.40 14.21 -13.44
C ALA A 254 16.16 13.46 -14.77
N SER A 255 15.64 12.24 -14.65
CA SER A 255 15.25 11.33 -15.72
C SER A 255 14.35 10.23 -15.13
N PRO A 256 13.70 9.38 -15.96
CA PRO A 256 12.89 8.27 -15.50
C PRO A 256 13.70 7.12 -14.86
N LEU A 257 15.02 7.27 -14.67
CA LEU A 257 15.88 6.26 -14.06
C LEU A 257 15.51 6.03 -12.59
N ASP A 258 15.38 4.76 -12.22
CA ASP A 258 15.09 4.34 -10.85
C ASP A 258 16.33 4.39 -9.95
N GLY A 259 16.50 5.51 -9.22
CA GLY A 259 17.54 5.69 -8.19
C GLY A 259 17.21 5.05 -6.84
N ASP A 260 16.08 4.36 -6.75
CA ASP A 260 15.48 3.87 -5.51
C ASP A 260 15.39 2.34 -5.48
N GLY A 261 15.14 1.75 -6.66
CA GLY A 261 15.05 0.32 -6.95
C GLY A 261 13.62 -0.18 -7.06
N HIS A 262 12.69 0.58 -6.50
CA HIS A 262 11.33 0.18 -6.32
C HIS A 262 10.48 0.14 -7.59
N GLY A 263 10.48 1.20 -8.41
CA GLY A 263 9.65 1.28 -9.62
C GLY A 263 10.01 0.22 -10.66
N SER A 264 11.29 -0.18 -10.70
CA SER A 264 11.74 -1.36 -11.43
C SER A 264 11.12 -2.63 -10.88
N HIS A 265 11.14 -2.78 -9.57
CA HIS A 265 10.45 -3.86 -8.87
C HIS A 265 8.94 -3.82 -9.21
N THR A 266 8.27 -2.66 -9.34
CA THR A 266 6.84 -2.62 -9.73
C THR A 266 6.53 -3.01 -11.15
N ALA A 267 7.28 -2.49 -12.11
CA ALA A 267 7.17 -2.89 -13.50
C ALA A 267 7.34 -4.41 -13.68
N ALA A 268 8.24 -5.03 -12.91
CA ALA A 268 8.49 -6.48 -12.97
C ALA A 268 7.32 -7.34 -12.47
N ILE A 269 6.45 -6.82 -11.59
CA ILE A 269 5.26 -7.55 -11.11
C ILE A 269 4.28 -7.79 -12.24
N ALA A 270 3.84 -6.70 -12.84
CA ALA A 270 2.65 -6.74 -13.66
C ALA A 270 3.05 -7.22 -15.05
N ALA A 271 4.22 -6.79 -15.53
CA ALA A 271 4.66 -6.94 -16.90
C ALA A 271 6.10 -7.48 -17.06
N GLY A 272 6.80 -7.92 -16.02
CA GLY A 272 8.14 -8.49 -16.17
C GLY A 272 8.18 -9.71 -17.11
N ASN A 273 9.18 -9.80 -17.98
CA ASN A 273 9.38 -10.95 -18.88
C ASN A 273 9.44 -12.28 -18.10
N ASN A 274 8.95 -13.36 -18.71
CA ASN A 274 8.92 -14.70 -18.12
C ASN A 274 10.30 -15.37 -18.14
N GLY A 275 10.55 -16.29 -17.20
CA GLY A 275 11.68 -17.21 -17.22
C GLY A 275 13.03 -16.64 -16.80
N ILE A 276 13.08 -15.38 -16.34
CA ILE A 276 14.33 -14.70 -15.97
C ILE A 276 14.89 -15.30 -14.67
N PRO A 277 16.13 -15.82 -14.63
CA PRO A 277 16.69 -16.40 -13.41
C PRO A 277 16.95 -15.31 -12.36
N VAL A 278 16.35 -15.48 -11.17
CA VAL A 278 16.57 -14.61 -10.01
C VAL A 278 17.92 -14.96 -9.40
N ARG A 279 18.90 -14.06 -9.52
CA ARG A 279 20.25 -14.29 -9.00
C ARG A 279 20.69 -13.14 -8.09
N VAL A 280 21.12 -13.48 -6.88
CA VAL A 280 21.69 -12.55 -5.89
C VAL A 280 22.88 -13.19 -5.22
N HIS A 281 23.98 -12.44 -5.06
CA HIS A 281 25.23 -12.91 -4.44
C HIS A 281 25.81 -14.22 -5.03
N GLY A 282 25.43 -14.59 -6.26
CA GLY A 282 25.88 -15.82 -6.94
C GLY A 282 24.97 -17.04 -6.78
N TYR A 283 23.88 -16.96 -6.00
CA TYR A 283 22.88 -18.03 -5.85
C TYR A 283 21.64 -17.77 -6.71
N GLU A 284 20.98 -18.83 -7.18
CA GLU A 284 19.76 -18.75 -8.00
C GLU A 284 18.52 -19.15 -7.19
N TYR A 285 17.54 -18.24 -7.08
CA TYR A 285 16.33 -18.41 -6.28
C TYR A 285 15.09 -18.72 -7.15
N GLY A 286 15.30 -19.43 -8.26
CA GLY A 286 14.28 -19.78 -9.25
C GLY A 286 14.15 -18.75 -10.37
N LYS A 287 12.99 -18.74 -11.05
CA LYS A 287 12.73 -17.89 -12.23
C LYS A 287 11.58 -16.92 -12.00
N ALA A 288 11.86 -15.64 -12.16
CA ALA A 288 10.88 -14.57 -12.10
C ALA A 288 10.06 -14.49 -13.39
N SER A 289 8.87 -13.94 -13.24
CA SER A 289 7.95 -13.55 -14.30
C SER A 289 6.99 -12.50 -13.74
N GLY A 290 6.50 -11.61 -14.58
CA GLY A 290 5.32 -10.81 -14.28
C GLY A 290 4.03 -11.62 -14.43
N MET A 291 2.89 -11.02 -14.08
CA MET A 291 1.57 -11.64 -14.25
C MET A 291 1.14 -11.67 -15.72
N ALA A 292 1.48 -10.61 -16.47
CA ALA A 292 1.25 -10.45 -17.89
C ALA A 292 2.59 -10.20 -18.61
N PRO A 293 3.43 -11.25 -18.81
CA PRO A 293 4.79 -11.10 -19.32
C PRO A 293 4.96 -10.41 -20.67
N ARG A 294 3.89 -10.27 -21.47
CA ARG A 294 3.91 -9.55 -22.75
C ARG A 294 3.29 -8.15 -22.69
N ALA A 295 2.64 -7.75 -21.60
CA ALA A 295 2.13 -6.38 -21.44
C ALA A 295 3.24 -5.33 -21.58
N ARG A 296 2.88 -4.17 -22.15
CA ARG A 296 3.78 -3.04 -22.34
C ARG A 296 3.85 -2.19 -21.07
N ILE A 297 5.01 -1.58 -20.83
CA ILE A 297 5.32 -0.80 -19.63
C ILE A 297 5.40 0.69 -20.00
N ALA A 298 4.62 1.52 -19.31
CA ALA A 298 4.69 2.98 -19.38
C ALA A 298 5.01 3.56 -18.00
N VAL A 299 6.05 4.39 -17.90
CA VAL A 299 6.65 4.79 -16.62
C VAL A 299 6.50 6.29 -16.41
N TYR A 300 5.94 6.67 -15.27
CA TYR A 300 5.70 8.07 -14.89
C TYR A 300 6.32 8.28 -13.51
N LYS A 301 7.59 8.67 -13.49
CA LYS A 301 8.37 8.83 -12.26
C LYS A 301 7.94 10.09 -11.53
N ALA A 302 7.17 9.94 -10.45
CA ALA A 302 6.79 11.04 -9.56
C ALA A 302 7.46 10.92 -8.17
N LEU A 303 8.12 9.78 -7.90
CA LEU A 303 8.58 9.43 -6.55
C LEU A 303 10.11 9.32 -6.43
N TYR A 304 10.60 9.69 -5.26
CA TYR A 304 12.03 9.88 -4.98
C TYR A 304 12.36 9.39 -3.57
N ARG A 305 13.57 8.86 -3.36
CA ARG A 305 13.91 8.07 -2.16
C ARG A 305 13.85 8.88 -0.87
N LEU A 306 14.37 10.12 -0.89
CA LEU A 306 14.57 10.91 0.32
C LEU A 306 13.28 11.53 0.88
N PHE A 307 12.32 11.89 0.01
CA PHE A 307 11.11 12.62 0.40
C PHE A 307 9.80 11.97 -0.04
N GLY A 308 9.83 10.79 -0.65
CA GLY A 308 8.64 10.08 -1.15
C GLY A 308 8.17 10.64 -2.47
N GLY A 309 7.58 11.83 -2.48
CA GLY A 309 7.03 12.52 -3.65
C GLY A 309 6.10 13.66 -3.22
N PHE A 310 5.38 14.26 -4.16
CA PHE A 310 4.37 15.29 -3.93
C PHE A 310 3.07 14.95 -4.69
N VAL A 311 1.89 15.26 -4.15
CA VAL A 311 0.60 15.10 -4.83
C VAL A 311 0.59 15.88 -6.13
N ALA A 312 1.21 17.06 -6.19
CA ALA A 312 1.37 17.82 -7.42
C ALA A 312 2.02 17.01 -8.55
N ASP A 313 3.18 16.41 -8.27
CA ASP A 313 3.94 15.60 -9.23
C ASP A 313 3.22 14.28 -9.55
N VAL A 314 2.51 13.68 -8.57
CA VAL A 314 1.73 12.44 -8.73
C VAL A 314 0.44 12.64 -9.54
N VAL A 315 -0.29 13.74 -9.33
CA VAL A 315 -1.50 14.09 -10.10
C VAL A 315 -1.13 14.42 -11.55
N ALA A 316 -0.03 15.16 -11.77
CA ALA A 316 0.52 15.40 -13.10
C ALA A 316 0.90 14.09 -13.82
N ALA A 317 1.53 13.14 -13.10
CA ALA A 317 1.87 11.82 -13.63
C ALA A 317 0.64 10.97 -13.99
N ILE A 318 -0.43 11.00 -13.16
CA ILE A 318 -1.69 10.30 -13.45
C ILE A 318 -2.38 10.92 -14.68
N GLU A 319 -2.45 12.26 -14.77
CA GLU A 319 -3.05 12.93 -15.93
C GLU A 319 -2.29 12.63 -17.23
N GLN A 320 -0.95 12.73 -17.23
CA GLN A 320 -0.16 12.38 -18.40
C GLN A 320 -0.33 10.90 -18.79
N ALA A 321 -0.45 9.99 -17.82
CA ALA A 321 -0.62 8.57 -18.11
C ALA A 321 -1.96 8.25 -18.80
N VAL A 322 -3.06 8.89 -18.39
CA VAL A 322 -4.36 8.70 -19.06
C VAL A 322 -4.38 9.40 -20.43
N HIS A 323 -3.80 10.60 -20.53
CA HIS A 323 -3.61 11.30 -21.82
C HIS A 323 -2.83 10.43 -22.83
N ASP A 324 -1.78 9.75 -22.36
CA ASP A 324 -0.90 8.92 -23.19
C ASP A 324 -1.53 7.59 -23.62
N GLY A 325 -2.67 7.20 -23.04
CA GLY A 325 -3.47 6.06 -23.46
C GLY A 325 -3.12 4.73 -22.78
N VAL A 326 -2.83 4.73 -21.48
CA VAL A 326 -2.69 3.47 -20.71
C VAL A 326 -4.05 2.79 -20.46
N ASP A 327 -4.11 1.46 -20.50
CA ASP A 327 -5.33 0.71 -20.15
C ASP A 327 -5.51 0.59 -18.63
N ILE A 328 -4.39 0.53 -17.92
CA ILE A 328 -4.30 0.16 -16.51
C ILE A 328 -3.29 1.06 -15.82
N LEU A 329 -3.63 1.55 -14.63
CA LEU A 329 -2.72 2.23 -13.71
C LEU A 329 -2.41 1.34 -12.52
N ASN A 330 -1.13 1.06 -12.30
CA ASN A 330 -0.64 0.62 -11.01
C ASN A 330 -0.22 1.83 -10.17
N LEU A 331 -0.92 2.02 -9.06
CA LEU A 331 -0.60 3.01 -8.05
C LEU A 331 -0.10 2.29 -6.79
N SER A 332 1.20 1.97 -6.80
CA SER A 332 1.91 1.46 -5.63
C SER A 332 2.09 2.53 -4.53
N VAL A 333 1.24 3.57 -4.51
CA VAL A 333 1.37 4.86 -3.81
C VAL A 333 0.09 5.20 -3.05
N GLY A 334 0.18 6.02 -2.00
CA GLY A 334 -0.97 6.57 -1.26
C GLY A 334 -0.55 7.50 -0.12
N PRO A 335 -1.48 8.30 0.44
CA PRO A 335 -1.20 9.29 1.48
C PRO A 335 -0.56 8.69 2.74
N ASN A 336 0.24 9.50 3.46
CA ASN A 336 0.87 9.09 4.72
C ASN A 336 -0.14 8.85 5.86
N SER A 337 -1.32 9.49 5.79
CA SER A 337 -2.38 9.44 6.79
C SER A 337 -3.74 9.68 6.13
N PRO A 338 -4.87 9.38 6.79
CA PRO A 338 -6.15 9.93 6.38
C PRO A 338 -6.06 11.46 6.22
N PRO A 339 -6.72 12.06 5.20
CA PRO A 339 -6.77 13.51 5.05
C PRO A 339 -7.30 14.20 6.30
N ALA A 340 -6.55 15.18 6.81
CA ALA A 340 -6.91 15.95 8.02
C ALA A 340 -7.66 17.25 7.72
N THR A 341 -7.62 17.72 6.47
CA THR A 341 -8.17 19.00 6.00
C THR A 341 -9.52 18.88 5.30
N THR A 342 -9.81 17.73 4.68
CA THR A 342 -11.08 17.48 3.96
C THR A 342 -12.12 16.86 4.88
N ARG A 343 -13.40 17.11 4.60
CA ARG A 343 -14.51 16.63 5.44
C ARG A 343 -14.87 15.16 5.19
N THR A 344 -14.42 14.59 4.06
CA THR A 344 -14.50 13.15 3.79
C THR A 344 -13.13 12.59 3.42
N THR A 345 -13.01 11.27 3.48
CA THR A 345 -11.75 10.54 3.22
C THR A 345 -11.54 10.17 1.74
N PHE A 346 -12.54 10.38 0.87
CA PHE A 346 -12.55 9.89 -0.52
C PHE A 346 -12.96 10.96 -1.55
N LEU A 347 -12.88 12.24 -1.17
CA LEU A 347 -13.10 13.37 -2.07
C LEU A 347 -12.05 14.46 -1.75
N ASN A 348 -11.01 14.51 -2.59
CA ASN A 348 -9.89 15.45 -2.54
C ASN A 348 -9.20 15.43 -3.94
N PRO A 349 -8.17 16.28 -4.20
CA PRO A 349 -7.48 16.33 -5.49
C PRO A 349 -6.99 14.98 -6.04
N PHE A 350 -6.49 14.09 -5.17
CA PHE A 350 -5.98 12.78 -5.54
C PHE A 350 -7.14 11.81 -5.87
N ASP A 351 -8.12 11.66 -4.98
CA ASP A 351 -9.28 10.80 -5.25
C ASP A 351 -10.08 11.25 -6.50
N ALA A 352 -10.16 12.56 -6.76
CA ALA A 352 -10.81 13.12 -7.94
C ALA A 352 -10.10 12.78 -9.25
N VAL A 353 -8.76 12.86 -9.32
CA VAL A 353 -8.04 12.45 -10.54
C VAL A 353 -8.17 10.94 -10.80
N LEU A 354 -8.29 10.12 -9.76
CA LEU A 354 -8.59 8.69 -9.91
C LEU A 354 -10.01 8.42 -10.43
N LEU A 355 -10.99 9.23 -10.03
CA LEU A 355 -12.36 9.15 -10.57
C LEU A 355 -12.38 9.49 -12.06
N SER A 356 -11.65 10.54 -12.46
CA SER A 356 -11.51 10.90 -13.88
C SER A 356 -10.74 9.86 -14.69
N ALA A 357 -9.72 9.20 -14.13
CA ALA A 357 -9.03 8.09 -14.79
C ALA A 357 -9.98 6.89 -15.03
N VAL A 358 -10.78 6.50 -14.03
CA VAL A 358 -11.78 5.43 -14.15
C VAL A 358 -12.89 5.79 -15.13
N LYS A 359 -13.33 7.06 -15.14
CA LYS A 359 -14.28 7.61 -16.13
C LYS A 359 -13.74 7.51 -17.56
N SER A 360 -12.45 7.69 -17.78
CA SER A 360 -11.78 7.47 -19.08
C SER A 360 -11.54 5.99 -19.43
N GLY A 361 -12.10 5.05 -18.66
CA GLY A 361 -12.03 3.61 -18.94
C GLY A 361 -10.77 2.90 -18.42
N VAL A 362 -9.91 3.60 -17.68
CA VAL A 362 -8.64 3.08 -17.14
C VAL A 362 -8.88 2.35 -15.82
N PHE A 363 -8.41 1.10 -15.71
CA PHE A 363 -8.51 0.34 -14.46
C PHE A 363 -7.37 0.71 -13.51
N VAL A 364 -7.70 1.08 -12.27
CA VAL A 364 -6.73 1.52 -11.26
C VAL A 364 -6.63 0.49 -10.13
N ALA A 365 -5.42 -0.04 -9.91
CA ALA A 365 -5.08 -0.81 -8.71
C ALA A 365 -4.22 0.04 -7.78
N GLN A 366 -4.62 0.17 -6.50
CA GLN A 366 -3.88 0.93 -5.49
C GLN A 366 -3.52 0.08 -4.28
N ALA A 367 -2.35 0.33 -3.68
CA ALA A 367 -1.93 -0.21 -2.40
C ALA A 367 -2.92 0.13 -1.27
N ALA A 368 -3.30 -0.85 -0.43
CA ALA A 368 -4.18 -0.59 0.72
C ALA A 368 -3.51 0.20 1.86
N GLY A 369 -2.19 0.10 2.02
CA GLY A 369 -1.41 0.73 3.10
C GLY A 369 -0.64 -0.27 3.96
N ASN A 370 0.39 0.19 4.67
CA ASN A 370 1.32 -0.67 5.43
C ASN A 370 1.28 -0.43 6.95
N GLY A 371 0.22 0.20 7.46
CA GLY A 371 0.03 0.55 8.88
C GLY A 371 -0.60 -0.55 9.75
N GLY A 372 -0.76 -1.77 9.24
CA GLY A 372 -1.33 -2.89 10.00
C GLY A 372 -0.46 -3.36 11.18
N PRO A 373 -0.97 -4.24 12.06
CA PRO A 373 -2.18 -5.05 11.89
C PRO A 373 -3.45 -4.43 12.49
N PHE A 374 -3.37 -3.25 13.09
CA PHE A 374 -4.52 -2.65 13.77
C PHE A 374 -5.63 -2.24 12.79
N SER A 375 -6.88 -2.27 13.24
CA SER A 375 -7.99 -1.71 12.48
C SER A 375 -7.81 -0.21 12.27
N LYS A 376 -8.50 0.31 11.26
CA LYS A 376 -8.55 1.74 10.91
C LYS A 376 -7.25 2.32 10.31
N THR A 377 -6.47 1.49 9.61
CA THR A 377 -5.09 1.81 9.13
C THR A 377 -4.94 1.94 7.61
N LEU A 378 -6.02 1.82 6.82
CA LEU A 378 -5.97 1.97 5.35
C LEU A 378 -5.65 3.40 4.91
N VAL A 379 -5.04 3.52 3.73
CA VAL A 379 -4.74 4.78 3.02
C VAL A 379 -5.25 4.82 1.58
N SER A 380 -6.20 3.93 1.24
CA SER A 380 -6.83 3.84 -0.08
C SER A 380 -8.35 3.71 0.09
N TYR A 381 -9.06 4.78 -0.24
CA TYR A 381 -10.47 5.00 0.17
C TYR A 381 -11.45 4.99 -1.01
N SER A 382 -11.07 5.58 -2.15
CA SER A 382 -11.87 5.70 -3.39
C SER A 382 -12.71 4.44 -3.75
N PRO A 383 -14.04 4.55 -3.90
CA PRO A 383 -14.90 3.44 -4.32
C PRO A 383 -14.57 2.84 -5.69
N TRP A 384 -14.19 3.71 -6.64
CA TRP A 384 -14.01 3.42 -8.08
C TRP A 384 -12.73 2.63 -8.42
N ILE A 385 -11.74 2.58 -7.52
CA ILE A 385 -10.47 1.86 -7.72
C ILE A 385 -10.47 0.51 -6.99
N ALA A 386 -9.56 -0.39 -7.36
CA ALA A 386 -9.30 -1.63 -6.63
C ALA A 386 -8.18 -1.42 -5.58
N SER A 387 -8.54 -1.39 -4.30
CA SER A 387 -7.59 -1.24 -3.18
C SER A 387 -7.14 -2.61 -2.67
N VAL A 388 -5.83 -2.86 -2.64
CA VAL A 388 -5.29 -4.23 -2.54
C VAL A 388 -4.46 -4.46 -1.28
N ALA A 389 -4.85 -5.47 -0.51
CA ALA A 389 -4.17 -5.94 0.69
C ALA A 389 -3.12 -7.03 0.39
N ALA A 390 -2.15 -7.18 1.28
CA ALA A 390 -1.03 -8.11 1.13
C ALA A 390 -1.29 -9.46 1.82
N ALA A 391 -1.19 -10.55 1.08
CA ALA A 391 -1.02 -11.88 1.63
C ALA A 391 0.46 -12.24 1.83
N VAL A 392 0.74 -13.16 2.73
CA VAL A 392 1.95 -13.98 2.68
C VAL A 392 1.65 -15.22 1.84
N ASP A 393 2.58 -15.57 0.94
CA ASP A 393 2.48 -16.75 0.09
C ASP A 393 2.88 -18.04 0.86
N ASP A 394 3.00 -19.16 0.13
CA ASP A 394 3.38 -20.45 0.69
C ASP A 394 4.87 -20.57 1.02
N ARG A 395 5.72 -19.63 0.58
CA ARG A 395 7.16 -19.79 0.54
C ARG A 395 7.85 -19.29 1.82
N ARG A 396 8.71 -20.12 2.40
CA ARG A 396 9.55 -19.74 3.55
C ARG A 396 10.98 -20.24 3.38
N TYR A 397 11.94 -19.33 3.45
CA TYR A 397 13.34 -19.65 3.66
C TYR A 397 13.58 -19.85 5.16
N LYS A 398 14.11 -21.00 5.54
CA LYS A 398 14.45 -21.35 6.92
C LYS A 398 15.87 -21.88 6.95
N ASN A 399 16.60 -21.55 8.01
CA ASN A 399 17.91 -22.12 8.27
C ASN A 399 17.93 -22.61 9.75
N HIS A 400 18.95 -23.37 10.14
CA HIS A 400 19.14 -23.85 11.49
C HIS A 400 20.62 -23.82 11.89
N LEU A 401 20.88 -23.58 13.17
CA LEU A 401 22.20 -23.69 13.78
C LEU A 401 22.24 -24.97 14.62
N THR A 402 23.09 -25.92 14.24
CA THR A 402 23.33 -27.16 15.00
C THR A 402 24.54 -26.98 15.90
N LEU A 403 24.34 -27.09 17.22
CA LEU A 403 25.35 -26.82 18.24
C LEU A 403 26.22 -28.04 18.55
N GLY A 404 27.33 -27.82 19.27
CA GLY A 404 28.23 -28.88 19.74
C GLY A 404 27.50 -29.96 20.54
N ASN A 405 26.61 -29.56 21.44
CA ASN A 405 25.76 -30.42 22.28
C ASN A 405 24.60 -31.12 21.54
N GLY A 406 24.48 -30.95 20.21
CA GLY A 406 23.43 -31.56 19.39
C GLY A 406 22.08 -30.82 19.39
N LYS A 407 21.91 -29.74 20.17
CA LYS A 407 20.72 -28.90 20.08
C LYS A 407 20.67 -28.17 18.74
N ILE A 408 19.50 -28.18 18.10
CA ILE A 408 19.25 -27.52 16.81
C ILE A 408 18.37 -26.29 17.07
N LEU A 409 18.87 -25.11 16.70
CA LEU A 409 18.18 -23.84 16.85
C LEU A 409 17.67 -23.36 15.48
N ALA A 410 16.36 -23.36 15.29
CA ALA A 410 15.74 -22.86 14.07
C ALA A 410 15.80 -21.32 13.98
N GLY A 411 16.05 -20.80 12.78
CA GLY A 411 16.08 -19.38 12.45
C GLY A 411 15.77 -19.13 10.97
N ILE A 412 16.15 -17.96 10.47
CA ILE A 412 16.01 -17.56 9.06
C ILE A 412 17.34 -17.09 8.48
N GLY A 413 17.46 -17.13 7.16
CA GLY A 413 18.65 -16.69 6.43
C GLY A 413 18.70 -17.39 5.08
N MET A 414 19.22 -16.70 4.05
CA MET A 414 19.33 -17.23 2.69
C MET A 414 20.79 -17.35 2.30
N SER A 415 21.45 -18.28 2.97
CA SER A 415 22.90 -18.45 2.97
C SER A 415 23.26 -19.91 2.67
N PRO A 416 24.44 -20.16 2.08
CA PRO A 416 24.95 -21.51 1.92
C PRO A 416 25.22 -22.15 3.29
N ALA A 417 25.12 -23.48 3.36
CA ALA A 417 25.56 -24.22 4.54
C ALA A 417 27.06 -24.00 4.84
N THR A 418 27.41 -24.09 6.13
CA THR A 418 28.79 -24.44 6.52
C THR A 418 29.16 -25.83 5.98
N ARG A 419 30.45 -26.14 5.84
CA ARG A 419 30.89 -27.41 5.20
C ARG A 419 30.26 -28.62 5.90
N LEU A 420 29.69 -29.52 5.10
CA LEU A 420 29.04 -30.74 5.55
C LEU A 420 29.95 -31.52 6.53
N ASN A 421 29.35 -31.96 7.64
CA ASN A 421 30.00 -32.69 8.74
C ASN A 421 31.12 -31.93 9.48
N GLN A 422 31.38 -30.65 9.19
CA GLN A 422 32.36 -29.84 9.92
C GLN A 422 31.66 -28.85 10.87
N LYS A 423 31.97 -28.94 12.17
CA LYS A 423 31.64 -27.90 13.15
C LYS A 423 32.80 -26.92 13.29
N TYR A 424 32.47 -25.66 13.59
CA TYR A 424 33.41 -24.55 13.75
C TYR A 424 33.21 -23.89 15.10
N THR A 425 34.28 -23.34 15.67
CA THR A 425 34.23 -22.60 16.95
C THR A 425 33.34 -21.36 16.82
N LEU A 426 32.49 -21.12 17.81
CA LEU A 426 31.73 -19.88 17.93
C LEU A 426 32.56 -18.86 18.72
N VAL A 427 32.58 -17.60 18.28
CA VAL A 427 33.22 -16.48 19.00
C VAL A 427 32.27 -15.29 19.04
N ALA A 428 31.93 -14.77 20.23
CA ALA A 428 31.05 -13.61 20.34
C ALA A 428 31.80 -12.30 20.04
N ALA A 429 31.16 -11.36 19.36
CA ALA A 429 31.72 -10.06 19.00
C ALA A 429 32.29 -9.30 20.22
N ASN A 430 31.59 -9.35 21.36
CA ASN A 430 32.02 -8.72 22.61
C ASN A 430 33.28 -9.34 23.24
N ASP A 431 33.59 -10.60 22.93
CA ASP A 431 34.75 -11.34 23.47
C ASP A 431 36.01 -11.25 22.59
N VAL A 432 35.89 -10.64 21.40
CA VAL A 432 36.97 -10.47 20.43
C VAL A 432 37.30 -9.00 20.16
N LEU A 433 36.89 -8.07 21.03
CA LEU A 433 37.17 -6.65 20.87
C LEU A 433 38.66 -6.33 21.02
N LEU A 434 39.14 -5.36 20.23
CA LEU A 434 40.54 -4.91 20.28
C LEU A 434 40.82 -3.98 21.48
N ASP A 435 39.85 -3.16 21.88
CA ASP A 435 39.97 -2.22 23.00
C ASP A 435 38.85 -2.40 24.03
N SER A 436 39.19 -2.18 25.30
CA SER A 436 38.23 -2.25 26.43
C SER A 436 37.60 -0.89 26.79
N SER A 437 37.90 0.17 26.05
CA SER A 437 37.65 1.58 26.42
C SER A 437 36.36 2.22 25.88
N GLY A 438 35.29 1.42 25.73
CA GLY A 438 33.90 1.86 25.98
C GLY A 438 33.08 2.57 24.86
N LYS A 439 31.76 2.58 25.12
CA LYS A 439 30.73 3.45 24.53
C LYS A 439 30.34 3.30 23.04
N SER A 440 30.60 2.16 22.40
CA SER A 440 29.77 1.72 21.26
C SER A 440 29.30 0.29 21.44
N SER A 441 28.04 0.01 21.10
CA SER A 441 27.52 -1.36 21.07
C SER A 441 28.06 -2.05 19.83
N THR A 442 29.07 -2.89 19.99
CA THR A 442 29.77 -3.60 18.91
C THR A 442 29.21 -4.99 18.63
N SER A 443 28.19 -5.40 19.39
CA SER A 443 27.52 -6.71 19.27
C SER A 443 26.90 -6.93 17.89
N ASP A 444 26.46 -5.88 17.20
CA ASP A 444 25.81 -5.97 15.88
C ASP A 444 26.77 -6.14 14.68
N CYS A 445 28.07 -6.28 14.93
CA CYS A 445 29.07 -6.67 13.93
C CYS A 445 29.15 -5.75 12.69
N GLN A 446 28.71 -4.49 12.78
CA GLN A 446 28.73 -3.56 11.64
C GLN A 446 30.13 -3.05 11.26
N LYS A 447 31.13 -3.25 12.14
CA LYS A 447 32.48 -2.68 12.04
C LYS A 447 33.56 -3.75 12.19
N PRO A 448 34.33 -4.10 11.13
CA PRO A 448 35.46 -5.02 11.25
C PRO A 448 36.63 -4.42 12.05
N GLU A 449 36.81 -3.10 12.04
CA GLU A 449 37.99 -2.42 12.60
C GLU A 449 38.09 -2.45 14.13
N VAL A 450 37.01 -2.82 14.84
CA VAL A 450 37.00 -2.97 16.31
C VAL A 450 37.18 -4.44 16.77
N LEU A 451 37.19 -5.39 15.83
CA LEU A 451 37.20 -6.83 16.10
C LEU A 451 38.55 -7.47 15.78
N ASN A 452 39.05 -8.30 16.69
CA ASN A 452 40.33 -8.97 16.57
C ASN A 452 40.29 -10.07 15.50
N LYS A 453 40.75 -9.72 14.30
CA LYS A 453 40.84 -10.61 13.13
C LYS A 453 41.48 -11.97 13.42
N ASN A 454 42.46 -12.05 14.31
CA ASN A 454 43.14 -13.31 14.63
C ASN A 454 42.28 -14.25 15.50
N MET A 455 41.31 -13.72 16.25
CA MET A 455 40.35 -14.49 17.05
C MET A 455 39.10 -14.87 16.23
N VAL A 456 38.77 -14.09 15.20
CA VAL A 456 37.59 -14.31 14.33
C VAL A 456 37.90 -15.21 13.12
N LYS A 457 39.11 -15.16 12.57
CA LYS A 457 39.50 -15.93 11.37
C LYS A 457 39.32 -17.45 11.58
N GLY A 458 38.57 -18.10 10.70
CA GLY A 458 38.30 -19.53 10.73
C GLY A 458 37.11 -19.95 11.64
N ASN A 459 36.51 -19.01 12.36
CA ASN A 459 35.44 -19.25 13.34
C ASN A 459 34.08 -18.73 12.82
N ILE A 460 32.99 -19.05 13.52
CA ILE A 460 31.67 -18.45 13.31
C ILE A 460 31.52 -17.27 14.28
N LEU A 461 31.23 -16.08 13.75
CA LEU A 461 31.07 -14.85 14.53
C LEU A 461 29.63 -14.77 15.08
N LEU A 462 29.49 -14.75 16.40
CA LEU A 462 28.21 -14.53 17.09
C LEU A 462 28.01 -13.04 17.37
N CYS A 463 26.91 -12.52 16.84
CA CYS A 463 26.50 -11.13 16.87
C CYS A 463 25.12 -11.00 17.55
N GLY A 464 24.86 -9.88 18.22
CA GLY A 464 23.54 -9.52 18.76
C GLY A 464 22.75 -8.69 17.75
N TYR A 465 21.45 -8.93 17.64
CA TYR A 465 20.55 -8.10 16.84
C TYR A 465 20.17 -6.84 17.64
N SER A 466 20.73 -5.69 17.27
CA SER A 466 20.50 -4.41 17.94
C SER A 466 19.35 -3.59 17.34
N PHE A 467 18.91 -2.55 18.03
CA PHE A 467 17.93 -1.59 17.51
C PHE A 467 18.39 -0.89 16.22
N ASN A 468 19.69 -0.87 15.92
CA ASN A 468 20.25 -0.31 14.68
C ASN A 468 19.67 -0.99 13.42
N PHE A 469 19.31 -2.28 13.49
CA PHE A 469 18.65 -2.98 12.39
C PHE A 469 17.19 -2.53 12.18
N VAL A 470 16.52 -2.00 13.23
CA VAL A 470 15.14 -1.49 13.16
C VAL A 470 15.10 -0.09 12.55
N ILE A 471 16.11 0.74 12.82
CA ILE A 471 16.25 2.10 12.24
C ILE A 471 17.09 2.14 10.95
N GLY A 472 17.50 0.98 10.41
CA GLY A 472 18.23 0.87 9.14
C GLY A 472 19.71 1.31 9.18
N THR A 473 20.28 1.60 10.35
CA THR A 473 21.71 1.95 10.50
C THR A 473 22.61 0.72 10.59
N ALA A 474 22.05 -0.48 10.74
CA ALA A 474 22.72 -1.77 10.61
C ALA A 474 22.04 -2.66 9.55
N SER A 475 22.82 -3.47 8.82
CA SER A 475 22.29 -4.40 7.80
C SER A 475 22.92 -5.79 7.84
N MET A 476 22.20 -6.79 7.33
CA MET A 476 22.67 -8.18 7.24
C MET A 476 23.85 -8.29 6.27
N THR A 477 23.76 -7.60 5.13
CA THR A 477 24.83 -7.52 4.12
C THR A 477 26.11 -6.91 4.70
N LYS A 478 25.99 -5.95 5.64
CA LYS A 478 27.15 -5.40 6.35
C LYS A 478 27.78 -6.38 7.36
N VAL A 479 26.98 -7.14 8.12
CA VAL A 479 27.52 -8.24 8.98
C VAL A 479 28.26 -9.27 8.13
N ALA A 480 27.69 -9.66 6.98
CA ALA A 480 28.33 -10.58 6.05
C ALA A 480 29.67 -10.02 5.51
N GLN A 481 29.73 -8.72 5.20
CA GLN A 481 30.97 -8.04 4.81
C GLN A 481 32.00 -8.04 5.95
N THR A 482 31.61 -7.72 7.18
CA THR A 482 32.49 -7.74 8.37
C THR A 482 33.07 -9.14 8.59
N ALA A 483 32.23 -10.15 8.66
CA ALA A 483 32.62 -11.55 8.84
C ALA A 483 33.60 -12.00 7.74
N LYS A 484 33.30 -11.71 6.47
CA LYS A 484 34.18 -12.01 5.33
C LYS A 484 35.52 -11.27 5.40
N THR A 485 35.53 -10.00 5.83
CA THR A 485 36.74 -9.16 5.97
C THR A 485 37.67 -9.66 7.08
N LEU A 486 37.09 -10.18 8.17
CA LEU A 486 37.83 -10.80 9.27
C LEU A 486 38.25 -12.25 8.96
N GLY A 487 37.67 -12.87 7.91
CA GLY A 487 37.95 -14.25 7.54
C GLY A 487 37.20 -15.28 8.39
N ALA A 488 36.07 -14.90 8.96
CA ALA A 488 35.13 -15.83 9.58
C ALA A 488 34.59 -16.83 8.54
N ILE A 489 34.22 -18.03 8.99
CA ILE A 489 33.56 -19.05 8.18
C ILE A 489 32.07 -18.73 7.98
N GLY A 490 31.48 -17.96 8.89
CA GLY A 490 30.09 -17.52 8.84
C GLY A 490 29.73 -16.67 10.04
N PHE A 491 28.45 -16.34 10.19
CA PHE A 491 27.95 -15.57 11.33
C PHE A 491 26.58 -16.04 11.83
N VAL A 492 26.30 -15.71 13.09
CA VAL A 492 24.99 -15.89 13.71
C VAL A 492 24.57 -14.56 14.30
N LEU A 493 23.36 -14.09 13.99
CA LEU A 493 22.71 -13.00 14.72
C LEU A 493 21.68 -13.58 15.68
N ALA A 494 21.75 -13.19 16.96
CA ALA A 494 20.81 -13.59 18.00
C ALA A 494 19.93 -12.41 18.41
N VAL A 495 18.61 -12.59 18.38
CA VAL A 495 17.64 -11.61 18.89
C VAL A 495 17.51 -11.78 20.39
N GLU A 496 18.15 -10.89 21.16
CA GLU A 496 18.12 -10.89 22.64
C GLU A 496 16.84 -10.26 23.20
N ASN A 497 16.25 -9.31 22.48
CA ASN A 497 14.95 -8.71 22.78
C ASN A 497 14.18 -8.39 21.49
N THR A 498 12.86 -8.32 21.60
CA THR A 498 11.99 -7.75 20.56
C THR A 498 11.49 -6.38 20.99
N SER A 499 11.14 -5.54 20.01
CA SER A 499 10.43 -4.29 20.24
C SER A 499 9.28 -4.15 19.23
N PRO A 500 8.25 -3.34 19.49
CA PRO A 500 7.18 -3.08 18.53
C PRO A 500 7.74 -2.61 17.18
N GLY A 501 7.23 -3.18 16.08
CA GLY A 501 7.73 -2.90 14.72
C GLY A 501 9.00 -3.66 14.31
N THR A 502 9.59 -4.49 15.16
CA THR A 502 10.72 -5.34 14.74
C THR A 502 10.29 -6.30 13.63
N LYS A 503 11.01 -6.27 12.51
CA LYS A 503 10.74 -7.04 11.27
C LYS A 503 11.89 -7.99 10.99
N PHE A 504 11.58 -9.25 10.66
CA PHE A 504 12.58 -10.29 10.40
C PHE A 504 12.39 -10.87 8.98
N ASP A 505 12.96 -10.20 7.99
CA ASP A 505 12.98 -10.71 6.61
C ASP A 505 14.27 -11.54 6.38
N PRO A 506 14.20 -12.70 5.70
CA PRO A 506 15.38 -13.46 5.31
C PRO A 506 16.14 -12.72 4.21
N VAL A 507 17.36 -12.27 4.53
CA VAL A 507 18.28 -11.62 3.58
C VAL A 507 19.23 -12.67 2.98
N PRO A 508 19.46 -12.66 1.65
CA PRO A 508 20.52 -13.47 1.02
C PRO A 508 21.91 -12.94 1.37
N VAL A 509 22.86 -13.83 1.66
CA VAL A 509 24.24 -13.45 1.99
C VAL A 509 25.25 -14.42 1.38
N GLY A 510 26.34 -13.88 0.82
CA GLY A 510 27.39 -14.64 0.11
C GLY A 510 28.34 -15.49 0.99
N ILE A 511 27.98 -15.74 2.25
CA ILE A 511 28.67 -16.61 3.22
C ILE A 511 27.64 -17.25 4.16
N PRO A 512 27.94 -18.38 4.84
CA PRO A 512 27.04 -18.97 5.83
C PRO A 512 26.61 -17.97 6.92
N GLY A 513 25.29 -17.82 7.10
CA GLY A 513 24.72 -16.75 7.92
C GLY A 513 23.28 -17.04 8.35
N ILE A 514 22.98 -16.91 9.64
CA ILE A 514 21.65 -17.19 10.20
C ILE A 514 21.25 -16.15 11.24
N LEU A 515 19.99 -15.74 11.21
CA LEU A 515 19.32 -14.91 12.21
C LEU A 515 18.37 -15.78 13.04
N ILE A 516 18.62 -15.87 14.35
CA ILE A 516 17.75 -16.54 15.32
C ILE A 516 16.78 -15.49 15.87
N THR A 517 15.54 -15.53 15.39
CA THR A 517 14.49 -14.53 15.67
C THR A 517 13.70 -14.81 16.96
N ASP A 518 13.90 -15.97 17.56
CA ASP A 518 13.18 -16.45 18.74
C ASP A 518 14.07 -16.21 19.97
N VAL A 519 13.65 -15.31 20.85
CA VAL A 519 14.40 -14.91 22.05
C VAL A 519 14.75 -16.10 22.94
N SER A 520 13.88 -17.12 23.07
CA SER A 520 14.20 -18.31 23.85
C SER A 520 15.34 -19.12 23.21
N LYS A 521 15.38 -19.18 21.86
CA LYS A 521 16.46 -19.84 21.12
C LYS A 521 17.75 -19.02 21.10
N SER A 522 17.66 -17.69 21.17
CA SER A 522 18.80 -16.79 21.35
C SER A 522 19.45 -16.99 22.73
N MET A 523 18.65 -17.04 23.79
CA MET A 523 19.15 -17.32 25.15
C MET A 523 19.76 -18.72 25.24
N ASP A 524 19.12 -19.74 24.64
CA ASP A 524 19.70 -21.10 24.50
C ASP A 524 21.10 -21.10 23.85
N LEU A 525 21.32 -20.24 22.85
CA LEU A 525 22.62 -20.08 22.19
C LEU A 525 23.63 -19.37 23.10
N ILE A 526 23.21 -18.28 23.74
CA ILE A 526 24.05 -17.44 24.60
C ILE A 526 24.49 -18.23 25.84
N ASP A 527 23.60 -19.02 26.46
CA ASP A 527 23.91 -19.90 27.59
C ASP A 527 24.85 -21.03 27.16
N TYR A 528 24.58 -21.70 26.04
CA TYR A 528 25.49 -22.71 25.49
C TYR A 528 26.89 -22.13 25.23
N TYR A 529 26.95 -20.94 24.64
CA TYR A 529 28.20 -20.23 24.35
C TYR A 529 28.95 -19.87 25.64
N ASN A 530 28.28 -19.28 26.63
CA ASN A 530 28.88 -18.85 27.89
C ASN A 530 29.39 -20.03 28.72
N VAL A 531 28.60 -21.10 28.88
CA VAL A 531 29.01 -22.32 29.59
C VAL A 531 30.19 -23.02 28.89
N SER A 532 30.25 -22.92 27.56
CA SER A 532 31.35 -23.50 26.76
C SER A 532 32.57 -22.58 26.60
N THR A 533 32.58 -21.38 27.18
CA THR A 533 33.66 -20.39 27.01
C THR A 533 34.37 -20.14 28.33
N SER A 534 35.61 -20.62 28.43
CA SER A 534 36.39 -20.50 29.67
C SER A 534 36.94 -19.08 29.82
N ARG A 535 36.59 -18.41 30.93
CA ARG A 535 37.01 -17.04 31.26
C ARG A 535 38.02 -17.01 32.41
N ASP A 536 38.70 -15.89 32.59
CA ASP A 536 39.49 -15.58 33.78
C ASP A 536 38.69 -14.76 34.81
N TRP A 537 39.32 -14.40 35.93
CA TRP A 537 38.71 -13.63 37.02
C TRP A 537 38.39 -12.18 36.65
N THR A 538 38.88 -11.67 35.51
CA THR A 538 38.52 -10.37 34.92
C THR A 538 37.40 -10.48 33.88
N GLY A 539 36.91 -11.69 33.60
CA GLY A 539 35.90 -11.98 32.58
C GLY A 539 36.45 -12.21 31.17
N ARG A 540 37.76 -12.03 30.94
CA ARG A 540 38.41 -12.22 29.64
C ARG A 540 38.45 -13.70 29.25
N VAL A 541 38.25 -13.99 27.97
CA VAL A 541 38.24 -15.38 27.46
C VAL A 541 39.65 -15.97 27.42
N LYS A 542 39.83 -17.14 28.05
CA LYS A 542 41.02 -18.00 27.95
C LYS A 542 40.91 -19.00 26.79
N SER A 543 39.72 -19.56 26.55
CA SER A 543 39.48 -20.47 25.42
C SER A 543 38.00 -20.55 25.05
N PHE A 544 37.73 -20.50 23.74
CA PHE A 544 36.42 -20.79 23.15
C PHE A 544 36.30 -22.29 22.90
N LYS A 545 35.28 -22.95 23.48
CA LYS A 545 34.95 -24.37 23.20
C LYS A 545 33.52 -24.56 22.69
N ALA A 546 32.76 -23.48 22.60
CA ALA A 546 31.49 -23.46 21.89
C ALA A 546 31.72 -23.78 20.41
N VAL A 547 30.99 -24.74 19.84
CA VAL A 547 31.08 -25.07 18.41
C VAL A 547 29.70 -25.19 17.79
N GLY A 548 29.59 -24.98 16.48
CA GLY A 548 28.36 -25.20 15.73
C GLY A 548 28.57 -25.28 14.22
N SER A 549 27.49 -25.55 13.51
CA SER A 549 27.41 -25.58 12.05
C SER A 549 26.08 -24.97 11.61
N ILE A 550 26.13 -24.02 10.68
CA ILE A 550 24.94 -23.42 10.06
C ILE A 550 24.51 -24.32 8.89
N GLY A 551 23.23 -24.65 8.82
CA GLY A 551 22.62 -25.42 7.74
C GLY A 551 22.45 -24.60 6.46
N ASP A 552 21.80 -25.22 5.45
CA ASP A 552 21.42 -24.50 4.24
C ASP A 552 20.16 -23.66 4.48
N GLY A 553 20.09 -22.51 3.81
CA GLY A 553 18.91 -21.64 3.75
C GLY A 553 18.58 -21.14 2.33
N LEU A 554 19.28 -21.63 1.31
CA LEU A 554 19.05 -21.25 -0.10
C LEU A 554 17.75 -21.86 -0.64
N GLU A 555 17.39 -23.06 -0.19
CA GLU A 555 16.17 -23.74 -0.64
C GLU A 555 14.90 -23.25 0.10
N PRO A 556 13.83 -22.87 -0.64
CA PRO A 556 12.55 -22.51 -0.04
C PRO A 556 11.70 -23.73 0.34
N ILE A 557 11.09 -23.69 1.51
CA ILE A 557 10.06 -24.66 1.93
C ILE A 557 8.67 -24.08 1.60
N LEU A 558 7.80 -24.89 0.99
CA LEU A 558 6.42 -24.53 0.66
C LEU A 558 5.43 -25.04 1.72
N HIS A 559 4.47 -24.20 2.12
CA HIS A 559 3.50 -24.48 3.18
C HIS A 559 2.04 -24.33 2.70
N LYS A 560 1.20 -25.32 2.99
CA LYS A 560 -0.24 -25.31 2.62
C LYS A 560 -1.09 -24.28 3.38
N SER A 561 -0.54 -23.64 4.41
CA SER A 561 -1.25 -22.67 5.25
C SER A 561 -1.30 -21.25 4.67
N ALA A 562 -1.27 -21.12 3.34
CA ALA A 562 -1.24 -19.84 2.64
C ALA A 562 -2.37 -19.80 1.60
N PRO A 563 -2.91 -18.61 1.25
CA PRO A 563 -2.53 -17.28 1.73
C PRO A 563 -2.92 -16.98 3.20
N MET A 564 -2.19 -16.07 3.83
CA MET A 564 -2.54 -15.43 5.11
C MET A 564 -2.41 -13.91 4.98
N VAL A 565 -3.27 -13.10 5.60
CA VAL A 565 -3.12 -11.63 5.55
C VAL A 565 -1.88 -11.21 6.34
N ALA A 566 -1.01 -10.44 5.69
CA ALA A 566 0.28 -10.05 6.24
C ALA A 566 0.13 -9.04 7.40
N LEU A 567 1.06 -9.12 8.36
CA LEU A 567 1.03 -8.34 9.61
C LEU A 567 0.93 -6.84 9.36
N PHE A 568 1.77 -6.30 8.47
CA PHE A 568 1.78 -4.88 8.09
C PHE A 568 0.60 -4.46 7.20
N SER A 569 -0.15 -5.38 6.60
CA SER A 569 -1.21 -5.02 5.66
C SER A 569 -2.26 -4.18 6.37
N ALA A 570 -2.56 -2.99 5.86
CA ALA A 570 -3.54 -2.10 6.48
C ALA A 570 -4.96 -2.70 6.47
N ARG A 571 -5.75 -2.38 7.50
CA ARG A 571 -7.06 -2.98 7.79
C ARG A 571 -8.13 -1.91 7.96
N GLY A 572 -9.36 -2.19 7.52
CA GLY A 572 -10.52 -1.31 7.72
C GLY A 572 -11.09 -1.35 9.16
N PRO A 573 -12.25 -0.73 9.40
CA PRO A 573 -12.87 0.34 8.61
C PRO A 573 -12.42 1.73 9.10
N ASN A 574 -11.94 2.60 8.20
CA ASN A 574 -11.65 4.01 8.48
C ASN A 574 -12.08 4.98 7.36
N ILE A 575 -12.80 4.50 6.36
CA ILE A 575 -13.45 5.35 5.37
C ILE A 575 -14.53 6.12 6.12
N LYS A 576 -14.41 7.45 6.19
CA LYS A 576 -15.34 8.31 6.92
C LYS A 576 -16.25 9.13 6.02
N ASP A 577 -17.51 9.19 6.41
CA ASP A 577 -18.50 10.17 5.92
C ASP A 577 -18.22 11.57 6.46
N TYR A 578 -18.99 12.56 6.00
CA TYR A 578 -18.89 13.96 6.43
C TYR A 578 -19.12 14.16 7.93
N SER A 579 -19.82 13.22 8.58
CA SER A 579 -20.11 13.21 10.02
C SER A 579 -19.04 12.47 10.83
N PHE A 580 -17.90 12.15 10.22
CA PHE A 580 -16.78 11.38 10.76
C PHE A 580 -17.12 9.94 11.23
N ARG A 581 -18.26 9.39 10.78
CA ARG A 581 -18.70 8.01 11.02
C ARG A 581 -18.12 7.09 9.96
N ASP A 582 -18.00 5.80 10.26
CA ASP A 582 -17.54 4.82 9.27
C ASP A 582 -18.60 4.68 8.15
N ALA A 583 -18.15 4.73 6.90
CA ALA A 583 -19.01 4.72 5.72
C ALA A 583 -19.44 3.29 5.30
N ASP A 584 -20.53 3.20 4.54
CA ASP A 584 -21.07 1.95 3.97
C ASP A 584 -20.23 1.42 2.77
N LEU A 585 -18.90 1.38 2.91
CA LEU A 585 -17.98 0.92 1.88
C LEU A 585 -16.93 -0.02 2.48
N LEU A 586 -16.86 -1.25 1.96
CA LEU A 586 -15.83 -2.21 2.35
C LEU A 586 -14.51 -1.88 1.67
N LYS A 587 -13.45 -1.74 2.46
CA LYS A 587 -12.05 -1.78 2.02
C LYS A 587 -11.24 -2.66 3.00
N PRO A 588 -10.16 -3.33 2.55
CA PRO A 588 -9.66 -3.43 1.16
C PRO A 588 -10.66 -4.14 0.24
N ASP A 589 -10.50 -4.05 -1.08
CA ASP A 589 -11.39 -4.73 -2.04
C ASP A 589 -11.01 -6.20 -2.23
N ILE A 590 -9.71 -6.51 -2.23
CA ILE A 590 -9.15 -7.82 -2.58
C ILE A 590 -7.76 -8.02 -1.97
N LEU A 591 -7.37 -9.28 -1.79
CA LEU A 591 -6.07 -9.72 -1.28
C LEU A 591 -5.23 -10.34 -2.41
N ALA A 592 -3.97 -9.93 -2.56
CA ALA A 592 -2.98 -10.60 -3.40
C ALA A 592 -1.63 -10.67 -2.67
N PRO A 593 -0.67 -11.54 -3.03
CA PRO A 593 0.49 -11.76 -2.18
C PRO A 593 1.50 -10.62 -2.24
N GLY A 594 2.10 -10.33 -1.09
CA GLY A 594 2.89 -9.14 -0.85
C GLY A 594 3.86 -9.24 0.32
N SER A 595 4.22 -10.43 0.79
CA SER A 595 5.25 -10.59 1.83
C SER A 595 6.34 -11.58 1.38
N LEU A 596 7.61 -11.13 1.45
CA LEU A 596 8.83 -11.81 0.97
C LEU A 596 8.84 -12.14 -0.53
N ILE A 597 8.96 -11.09 -1.33
CA ILE A 597 8.55 -11.07 -2.73
C ILE A 597 9.73 -10.72 -3.70
N TRP A 598 10.20 -11.71 -4.47
CA TRP A 598 11.37 -11.68 -5.40
C TRP A 598 11.07 -11.18 -6.83
N ALA A 599 11.76 -10.14 -7.33
CA ALA A 599 12.17 -9.96 -8.75
C ALA A 599 13.04 -8.66 -8.90
N SER A 600 12.94 -7.94 -10.03
CA SER A 600 13.85 -6.86 -10.46
C SER A 600 14.14 -5.80 -9.40
N TRP A 601 15.40 -5.40 -9.28
CA TRP A 601 15.86 -4.21 -8.54
C TRP A 601 16.70 -3.33 -9.46
N SER A 602 16.81 -2.03 -9.15
CA SER A 602 17.82 -1.17 -9.77
C SER A 602 19.14 -1.35 -9.03
N PRO A 603 20.29 -1.56 -9.69
CA PRO A 603 21.60 -1.57 -9.02
C PRO A 603 21.93 -0.24 -8.34
N ASN A 604 21.34 0.87 -8.83
CA ASN A 604 21.41 2.19 -8.21
C ASN A 604 20.44 2.34 -7.02
N GLY A 605 19.57 1.35 -6.81
CA GLY A 605 18.49 1.38 -5.83
C GLY A 605 18.97 1.24 -4.40
N THR A 606 18.60 2.21 -3.57
CA THR A 606 19.14 2.44 -2.22
C THR A 606 18.08 2.55 -1.13
N ASP A 607 16.80 2.25 -1.39
CA ASP A 607 15.74 2.21 -0.36
C ASP A 607 15.89 0.98 0.57
N GLU A 608 16.31 -0.16 0.04
CA GLU A 608 16.61 -1.38 0.83
C GLU A 608 18.12 -1.64 0.88
N ALA A 609 18.74 -1.33 2.02
CA ALA A 609 20.18 -1.38 2.25
C ALA A 609 20.81 -2.78 2.05
N ASN A 610 20.00 -3.84 2.08
CA ASN A 610 20.49 -5.20 1.88
C ASN A 610 20.70 -5.59 0.39
N TYR A 611 20.10 -4.87 -0.57
CA TYR A 611 20.18 -5.15 -2.03
C TYR A 611 20.92 -4.09 -2.86
N ILE A 612 21.66 -3.17 -2.24
CA ILE A 612 22.44 -2.14 -2.96
C ILE A 612 23.42 -2.81 -3.93
N GLY A 613 23.34 -2.45 -5.22
CA GLY A 613 24.15 -3.03 -6.30
C GLY A 613 23.65 -4.37 -6.86
N GLU A 614 22.70 -5.05 -6.19
CA GLU A 614 22.09 -6.28 -6.70
C GLU A 614 21.01 -5.96 -7.75
N HIS A 615 20.76 -6.91 -8.66
CA HIS A 615 19.80 -6.75 -9.75
C HIS A 615 18.40 -7.30 -9.39
N PHE A 616 18.29 -7.94 -8.22
CA PHE A 616 17.09 -8.56 -7.70
C PHE A 616 16.97 -8.25 -6.21
N ALA A 617 15.75 -7.96 -5.77
CA ALA A 617 15.43 -7.74 -4.37
C ALA A 617 14.25 -8.61 -3.93
N MET A 618 14.19 -8.86 -2.62
CA MET A 618 13.05 -9.51 -1.97
C MET A 618 12.61 -8.69 -0.75
N ILE A 619 11.46 -8.03 -0.88
CA ILE A 619 10.89 -7.13 0.14
C ILE A 619 9.39 -7.47 0.41
N SER A 620 8.71 -6.70 1.29
CA SER A 620 7.32 -6.98 1.76
C SER A 620 6.45 -5.71 1.88
N GLY A 621 5.16 -5.75 1.47
CA GLY A 621 4.22 -4.61 1.40
C GLY A 621 2.83 -4.83 0.74
N THR A 622 1.92 -3.86 0.85
CA THR A 622 0.61 -3.85 0.14
C THR A 622 0.68 -3.31 -1.27
N SER A 623 1.56 -2.36 -1.53
CA SER A 623 1.88 -1.94 -2.89
C SER A 623 2.51 -3.06 -3.72
N MET A 624 2.90 -4.18 -3.10
CA MET A 624 3.27 -5.41 -3.80
C MET A 624 2.06 -6.04 -4.50
N ALA A 625 0.96 -6.10 -3.76
CA ALA A 625 -0.27 -6.79 -4.14
C ALA A 625 -1.04 -6.00 -5.22
N ALA A 626 -1.01 -4.67 -5.18
CA ALA A 626 -1.65 -3.80 -6.16
C ALA A 626 -1.27 -4.09 -7.63
N PRO A 627 0.01 -4.17 -8.01
CA PRO A 627 0.43 -4.51 -9.36
C PRO A 627 0.27 -5.99 -9.71
N HIS A 628 0.14 -6.91 -8.74
CA HIS A 628 -0.36 -8.25 -9.07
C HIS A 628 -1.76 -8.12 -9.65
N ILE A 629 -2.63 -7.38 -8.97
CA ILE A 629 -3.96 -7.06 -9.47
C ILE A 629 -3.91 -6.30 -10.81
N ALA A 630 -3.00 -5.33 -11.00
CA ALA A 630 -2.84 -4.63 -12.28
C ALA A 630 -2.45 -5.59 -13.43
N GLY A 631 -1.48 -6.48 -13.20
CA GLY A 631 -1.06 -7.46 -14.21
C GLY A 631 -2.08 -8.57 -14.46
N ILE A 632 -2.87 -8.97 -13.45
CA ILE A 632 -4.00 -9.88 -13.64
C ILE A 632 -5.13 -9.18 -14.41
N ALA A 633 -5.42 -7.91 -14.09
CA ALA A 633 -6.37 -7.08 -14.80
C ALA A 633 -5.96 -6.88 -16.27
N ALA A 634 -4.67 -6.88 -16.60
CA ALA A 634 -4.20 -6.87 -17.99
C ALA A 634 -4.64 -8.13 -18.76
N LEU A 635 -4.59 -9.31 -18.13
CA LEU A 635 -5.10 -10.56 -18.72
C LEU A 635 -6.63 -10.53 -18.89
N VAL A 636 -7.35 -9.98 -17.91
CA VAL A 636 -8.81 -9.82 -17.98
C VAL A 636 -9.20 -8.82 -19.09
N LYS A 637 -8.52 -7.67 -19.19
CA LYS A 637 -8.71 -6.65 -20.25
C LYS A 637 -8.34 -7.19 -21.62
N GLN A 638 -7.27 -7.97 -21.74
CA GLN A 638 -6.88 -8.63 -23.00
C GLN A 638 -7.98 -9.58 -23.49
N LYS A 639 -8.55 -10.40 -22.59
CA LYS A 639 -9.65 -11.31 -22.92
C LYS A 639 -10.97 -10.56 -23.20
N HIS A 640 -11.22 -9.48 -22.48
CA HIS A 640 -12.45 -8.69 -22.54
C HIS A 640 -12.19 -7.20 -22.81
N PRO A 641 -11.75 -6.79 -24.03
CA PRO A 641 -11.28 -5.41 -24.28
C PRO A 641 -12.31 -4.31 -24.03
N ARG A 642 -13.60 -4.64 -24.15
CA ARG A 642 -14.73 -3.72 -23.95
C ARG A 642 -15.26 -3.65 -22.51
N TRP A 643 -14.68 -4.39 -21.57
CA TRP A 643 -15.09 -4.28 -20.16
C TRP A 643 -14.63 -2.96 -19.55
N SER A 644 -15.50 -2.40 -18.70
CA SER A 644 -15.24 -1.24 -17.85
C SER A 644 -14.24 -1.58 -16.73
N PRO A 645 -13.65 -0.57 -16.06
CA PRO A 645 -12.91 -0.78 -14.82
C PRO A 645 -13.73 -1.50 -13.73
N ALA A 646 -15.03 -1.20 -13.63
CA ALA A 646 -15.92 -1.82 -12.65
C ALA A 646 -16.19 -3.31 -12.95
N ALA A 647 -16.40 -3.67 -14.21
CA ALA A 647 -16.54 -5.06 -14.66
C ALA A 647 -15.28 -5.88 -14.35
N ILE A 648 -14.08 -5.32 -14.60
CA ILE A 648 -12.79 -5.97 -14.28
C ILE A 648 -12.62 -6.11 -12.76
N LYS A 649 -12.88 -5.04 -11.99
CA LYS A 649 -12.90 -5.08 -10.51
C LYS A 649 -13.85 -6.16 -10.00
N SER A 650 -15.04 -6.27 -10.60
CA SER A 650 -16.04 -7.27 -10.24
C SER A 650 -15.60 -8.70 -10.52
N ALA A 651 -15.04 -8.98 -11.70
CA ALA A 651 -14.56 -10.31 -12.05
C ALA A 651 -13.43 -10.79 -11.12
N LEU A 652 -12.56 -9.87 -10.67
CA LEU A 652 -11.52 -10.15 -9.67
C LEU A 652 -12.11 -10.43 -8.28
N MET A 653 -13.05 -9.61 -7.83
CA MET A 653 -13.65 -9.71 -6.50
C MET A 653 -14.55 -10.95 -6.35
N THR A 654 -15.53 -11.13 -7.24
CA THR A 654 -16.56 -12.18 -7.14
C THR A 654 -16.05 -13.61 -7.26
N THR A 655 -14.84 -13.78 -7.79
CA THR A 655 -14.21 -15.09 -8.03
C THR A 655 -13.11 -15.44 -7.01
N SER A 656 -12.86 -14.54 -6.06
CA SER A 656 -11.81 -14.67 -5.05
C SER A 656 -12.02 -15.82 -4.06
N ASN A 657 -10.91 -16.31 -3.51
CA ASN A 657 -10.87 -17.43 -2.57
C ASN A 657 -10.79 -16.93 -1.12
N THR A 658 -11.80 -17.29 -0.34
CA THR A 658 -11.88 -17.08 1.12
C THR A 658 -11.16 -18.16 1.95
N LEU A 659 -10.44 -19.09 1.29
CA LEU A 659 -9.78 -20.25 1.91
C LEU A 659 -8.27 -20.32 1.57
N ASP A 660 -7.50 -20.96 2.44
CA ASP A 660 -6.10 -21.33 2.23
C ASP A 660 -5.94 -22.62 1.37
N ARG A 661 -4.71 -22.95 1.00
CA ARG A 661 -4.35 -24.18 0.25
C ARG A 661 -4.51 -25.49 1.07
N ALA A 662 -5.08 -25.42 2.27
CA ALA A 662 -5.55 -26.56 3.06
C ALA A 662 -7.09 -26.54 3.25
N GLU A 663 -7.80 -25.72 2.45
CA GLU A 663 -9.27 -25.55 2.44
C GLU A 663 -9.86 -24.95 3.73
N ARG A 664 -9.05 -24.26 4.54
CA ARG A 664 -9.44 -23.62 5.80
C ARG A 664 -9.65 -22.11 5.58
N PRO A 665 -10.47 -21.41 6.39
CA PRO A 665 -10.60 -19.96 6.30
C PRO A 665 -9.24 -19.24 6.38
N ILE A 666 -9.06 -18.19 5.58
CA ILE A 666 -7.84 -17.37 5.60
C ILE A 666 -7.61 -16.81 7.01
N LEU A 667 -6.37 -16.85 7.47
CA LEU A 667 -5.93 -16.28 8.75
C LEU A 667 -5.19 -14.96 8.53
N ALA A 668 -5.25 -14.06 9.51
CA ALA A 668 -4.48 -12.83 9.55
C ALA A 668 -3.37 -12.92 10.60
N GLN A 669 -2.20 -12.37 10.29
CA GLN A 669 -1.15 -12.13 11.28
C GLN A 669 -1.53 -10.93 12.16
N GLN A 670 -1.29 -11.05 13.47
CA GLN A 670 -1.52 -10.00 14.48
C GLN A 670 -0.44 -10.08 15.58
N TYR A 671 -0.30 -9.05 16.42
CA TYR A 671 0.50 -9.11 17.64
C TYR A 671 -0.35 -9.57 18.85
N SER A 672 0.21 -10.41 19.72
CA SER A 672 -0.36 -10.67 21.05
C SER A 672 -0.01 -9.57 22.04
N GLY A 673 -0.60 -9.62 23.25
CA GLY A 673 -0.18 -8.80 24.39
C GLY A 673 1.21 -9.11 24.96
N SER A 674 1.97 -10.03 24.34
CA SER A 674 3.37 -10.34 24.64
C SER A 674 4.29 -10.06 23.43
N GLU A 675 3.84 -9.21 22.51
CA GLU A 675 4.52 -8.80 21.25
C GLU A 675 4.88 -9.93 20.26
N THR A 676 4.63 -11.18 20.62
CA THR A 676 4.77 -12.33 19.73
C THR A 676 3.70 -12.32 18.64
N MET A 677 4.09 -12.61 17.40
CA MET A 677 3.16 -12.70 16.28
C MET A 677 2.25 -13.94 16.41
N THR A 678 0.94 -13.73 16.40
CA THR A 678 -0.11 -14.75 16.43
C THR A 678 -0.91 -14.77 15.13
N PHE A 679 -1.80 -15.76 14.99
CA PHE A 679 -2.75 -15.86 13.88
C PHE A 679 -4.18 -15.79 14.42
N VAL A 680 -5.03 -15.01 13.76
CA VAL A 680 -6.47 -14.92 14.05
C VAL A 680 -7.28 -15.22 12.78
N PRO A 681 -8.56 -15.63 12.87
CA PRO A 681 -9.43 -15.73 11.70
C PRO A 681 -9.56 -14.36 11.01
N ALA A 682 -9.29 -14.30 9.71
CA ALA A 682 -9.35 -13.03 8.98
C ALA A 682 -10.80 -12.67 8.58
N THR A 683 -11.03 -11.37 8.46
CA THR A 683 -12.31 -10.73 8.14
C THR A 683 -12.23 -10.06 6.75
N PRO A 684 -13.36 -9.68 6.14
CA PRO A 684 -13.32 -8.87 4.92
C PRO A 684 -12.71 -7.47 5.11
N PHE A 685 -12.55 -6.95 6.33
CA PHE A 685 -11.73 -5.75 6.59
C PHE A 685 -10.22 -6.01 6.52
N ASP A 686 -9.80 -7.28 6.42
CA ASP A 686 -8.41 -7.71 6.24
C ASP A 686 -8.10 -8.14 4.79
N TYR A 687 -9.06 -8.76 4.08
CA TYR A 687 -8.85 -9.33 2.74
C TYR A 687 -9.87 -8.91 1.66
N GLY A 688 -10.87 -8.09 1.98
CA GLY A 688 -11.93 -7.71 1.05
C GLY A 688 -12.79 -8.90 0.62
N SER A 689 -12.85 -9.16 -0.69
CA SER A 689 -13.56 -10.34 -1.23
C SER A 689 -12.78 -11.66 -1.11
N GLY A 690 -11.54 -11.60 -0.62
CA GLY A 690 -10.65 -12.75 -0.44
C GLY A 690 -9.42 -12.68 -1.35
N HIS A 691 -8.72 -13.80 -1.47
CA HIS A 691 -7.52 -13.88 -2.28
C HIS A 691 -7.83 -14.04 -3.76
N VAL A 692 -7.20 -13.22 -4.60
CA VAL A 692 -7.42 -13.21 -6.05
C VAL A 692 -7.24 -14.60 -6.68
N ASN A 693 -8.14 -14.91 -7.63
CA ASN A 693 -8.16 -16.15 -8.39
C ASN A 693 -8.17 -15.83 -9.90
N PRO A 694 -7.00 -15.58 -10.51
CA PRO A 694 -6.91 -15.08 -11.88
C PRO A 694 -7.58 -15.98 -12.94
N ARG A 695 -7.57 -17.30 -12.72
CA ARG A 695 -8.22 -18.25 -13.63
C ARG A 695 -9.74 -18.10 -13.64
N ALA A 696 -10.34 -17.90 -12.48
CA ALA A 696 -11.78 -17.70 -12.39
C ALA A 696 -12.19 -16.29 -12.82
N ALA A 697 -11.35 -15.28 -12.57
CA ALA A 697 -11.58 -13.90 -13.00
C ALA A 697 -11.63 -13.71 -14.54
N LEU A 698 -11.14 -14.67 -15.34
CA LEU A 698 -11.35 -14.66 -16.79
C LEU A 698 -12.78 -15.05 -17.21
N ASP A 699 -13.50 -15.79 -16.37
CA ASP A 699 -14.82 -16.42 -16.66
C ASP A 699 -15.74 -16.34 -15.41
N PRO A 700 -16.15 -15.14 -14.98
CA PRO A 700 -16.83 -14.93 -13.69
C PRO A 700 -18.33 -15.30 -13.69
N GLY A 701 -18.94 -15.53 -14.86
CA GLY A 701 -20.39 -15.68 -15.03
C GLY A 701 -21.14 -14.35 -14.91
N LEU A 702 -21.20 -13.78 -13.70
CA LEU A 702 -21.82 -12.48 -13.44
C LEU A 702 -20.77 -11.40 -13.10
N ILE A 703 -21.06 -10.17 -13.52
CA ILE A 703 -20.40 -8.95 -13.02
C ILE A 703 -21.41 -8.00 -12.38
N PHE A 704 -20.92 -7.21 -11.44
CA PHE A 704 -21.55 -6.00 -10.92
C PHE A 704 -20.84 -4.82 -11.60
N ASP A 705 -21.42 -4.32 -12.69
CA ASP A 705 -20.88 -3.19 -13.45
C ASP A 705 -21.35 -1.85 -12.86
N ALA A 706 -20.56 -0.79 -13.04
CA ALA A 706 -20.84 0.55 -12.53
C ALA A 706 -20.15 1.61 -13.41
N GLY A 707 -20.89 2.62 -13.84
CA GLY A 707 -20.40 3.74 -14.63
C GLY A 707 -20.11 4.98 -13.79
N TYR A 708 -19.63 6.03 -14.46
CA TYR A 708 -19.38 7.34 -13.83
C TYR A 708 -20.63 7.91 -13.12
N GLN A 709 -21.83 7.68 -13.66
CA GLN A 709 -23.10 8.11 -13.05
C GLN A 709 -23.41 7.38 -11.73
N ASP A 710 -23.01 6.12 -11.55
CA ASP A 710 -23.17 5.41 -10.29
C ASP A 710 -22.24 5.97 -9.20
N TYR A 711 -21.01 6.37 -9.57
CA TYR A 711 -20.08 7.05 -8.65
C TYR A 711 -20.54 8.46 -8.29
N LEU A 712 -21.10 9.23 -9.24
CA LEU A 712 -21.78 10.50 -8.95
C LEU A 712 -22.98 10.28 -8.02
N GLY A 713 -23.81 9.27 -8.31
CA GLY A 713 -24.95 8.88 -7.47
C GLY A 713 -24.52 8.55 -6.04
N PHE A 714 -23.43 7.79 -5.87
CA PHE A 714 -22.85 7.50 -4.55
C PHE A 714 -22.43 8.76 -3.80
N LEU A 715 -21.68 9.68 -4.44
CA LEU A 715 -21.28 10.95 -3.84
C LEU A 715 -22.51 11.77 -3.45
N CYS A 716 -23.44 11.97 -4.38
CA CYS A 716 -24.68 12.74 -4.19
C CYS A 716 -25.68 12.11 -3.20
N THR A 717 -25.43 10.89 -2.73
CA THR A 717 -26.22 10.20 -1.71
C THR A 717 -25.45 10.05 -0.38
N THR A 718 -24.18 10.48 -0.32
CA THR A 718 -23.34 10.40 0.89
C THR A 718 -23.84 11.40 1.94
N PRO A 719 -24.27 10.95 3.14
CA PRO A 719 -24.84 11.85 4.14
C PRO A 719 -23.91 12.99 4.55
N GLY A 720 -24.42 14.22 4.44
CA GLY A 720 -23.74 15.46 4.84
C GLY A 720 -22.78 16.05 3.81
N LEU A 721 -22.42 15.32 2.75
CA LEU A 721 -21.51 15.82 1.71
C LEU A 721 -22.17 16.96 0.91
N ASP A 722 -21.44 18.05 0.67
CA ASP A 722 -22.00 19.23 0.00
C ASP A 722 -22.12 18.99 -1.52
N SER A 723 -23.32 19.19 -2.04
CA SER A 723 -23.58 19.15 -3.50
C SER A 723 -22.72 20.13 -4.31
N HIS A 724 -22.31 21.25 -3.71
CA HIS A 724 -21.36 22.17 -4.33
C HIS A 724 -19.93 21.59 -4.35
N GLU A 725 -19.46 20.98 -3.25
CA GLU A 725 -18.16 20.30 -3.17
C GLU A 725 -18.07 19.14 -4.19
N ILE A 726 -19.14 18.36 -4.35
CA ILE A 726 -19.23 17.34 -5.42
C ILE A 726 -19.14 18.00 -6.80
N GLN A 727 -19.87 19.11 -7.03
CA GLN A 727 -19.79 19.88 -8.27
C GLN A 727 -18.44 20.62 -8.44
N ASN A 728 -17.58 20.71 -7.42
CA ASN A 728 -16.21 21.23 -7.56
C ASN A 728 -15.35 20.20 -8.30
N TYR A 729 -15.28 18.98 -7.77
CA TYR A 729 -14.40 17.93 -8.29
C TYR A 729 -14.92 17.22 -9.55
N THR A 730 -16.24 17.18 -9.76
CA THR A 730 -16.85 16.37 -10.85
C THR A 730 -17.39 17.19 -12.02
N HIS A 731 -17.47 18.51 -11.86
CA HIS A 731 -18.20 19.46 -12.71
C HIS A 731 -19.68 19.11 -12.99
N GLN A 732 -20.26 18.13 -12.28
CA GLN A 732 -21.63 17.65 -12.46
C GLN A 732 -22.49 18.01 -11.23
N PRO A 733 -23.73 18.51 -11.42
CA PRO A 733 -24.67 18.71 -10.33
C PRO A 733 -25.28 17.37 -9.86
N CYS A 734 -25.74 17.33 -8.60
CA CYS A 734 -26.39 16.16 -8.02
C CYS A 734 -27.84 15.96 -8.51
N ASN A 735 -27.98 15.60 -9.79
CA ASN A 735 -29.25 15.31 -10.46
C ASN A 735 -29.68 13.83 -10.32
N TYR A 736 -28.82 12.97 -9.79
CA TYR A 736 -29.04 11.53 -9.64
C TYR A 736 -28.57 11.04 -8.26
N THR A 737 -29.30 10.11 -7.66
CA THR A 737 -29.01 9.54 -6.33
C THR A 737 -29.36 8.05 -6.27
N LEU A 738 -28.73 7.33 -5.35
CA LEU A 738 -28.88 5.88 -5.14
C LEU A 738 -29.79 5.54 -3.93
N GLY A 739 -30.38 6.54 -3.28
CA GLY A 739 -31.17 6.39 -2.04
C GLY A 739 -30.33 6.17 -0.76
N HIS A 740 -29.31 5.30 -0.81
CA HIS A 740 -28.26 5.19 0.23
C HIS A 740 -26.90 4.82 -0.38
N PRO A 741 -25.74 5.20 0.20
CA PRO A 741 -24.43 4.83 -0.33
C PRO A 741 -24.21 3.31 -0.47
N TYR A 742 -24.81 2.47 0.40
CA TYR A 742 -24.73 1.01 0.26
C TYR A 742 -25.31 0.46 -1.06
N ASN A 743 -26.12 1.24 -1.79
CA ASN A 743 -26.70 0.86 -3.10
C ASN A 743 -25.76 1.07 -4.28
N LEU A 744 -24.55 1.63 -4.09
CA LEU A 744 -23.50 1.58 -5.11
C LEU A 744 -23.30 0.12 -5.53
N ASN A 745 -23.26 -0.15 -6.85
CA ASN A 745 -23.23 -1.50 -7.40
C ASN A 745 -21.85 -2.19 -7.27
N SER A 746 -21.28 -2.17 -6.07
CA SER A 746 -20.03 -2.84 -5.73
C SER A 746 -20.26 -4.35 -5.56
N PRO A 747 -19.28 -5.21 -5.93
CA PRO A 747 -19.27 -6.62 -5.56
C PRO A 747 -19.26 -6.88 -4.05
N SER A 748 -18.92 -5.87 -3.24
CA SER A 748 -18.98 -5.91 -1.78
C SER A 748 -20.22 -5.19 -1.23
N ILE A 749 -20.56 -5.52 0.02
CA ILE A 749 -21.58 -4.82 0.82
C ILE A 749 -20.94 -4.44 2.14
N ALA A 750 -21.21 -3.24 2.63
CA ALA A 750 -20.97 -2.85 4.00
C ALA A 750 -22.20 -2.06 4.48
N VAL A 751 -22.53 -2.21 5.77
CA VAL A 751 -23.53 -1.41 6.47
C VAL A 751 -22.92 -1.10 7.83
N SER A 752 -22.50 0.15 8.06
CA SER A 752 -21.78 0.49 9.30
C SER A 752 -22.70 0.52 10.53
N HIS A 753 -23.98 0.82 10.32
CA HIS A 753 -25.00 0.87 11.37
C HIS A 753 -26.32 0.24 10.90
N LEU A 754 -26.48 -1.08 11.09
CA LEU A 754 -27.71 -1.80 10.72
C LEU A 754 -28.83 -1.55 11.73
N VAL A 755 -29.59 -0.47 11.53
CA VAL A 755 -30.78 -0.15 12.33
C VAL A 755 -32.03 -0.77 11.69
N ARG A 756 -32.70 -1.66 12.42
CA ARG A 756 -33.92 -2.40 11.98
C ARG A 756 -33.68 -3.27 10.74
N THR A 757 -34.37 -2.96 9.63
CA THR A 757 -34.34 -3.69 8.37
C THR A 757 -33.88 -2.72 7.28
N GLN A 758 -32.81 -3.08 6.56
CA GLN A 758 -32.26 -2.31 5.44
C GLN A 758 -32.41 -3.11 4.14
N SER A 759 -32.79 -2.44 3.05
CA SER A 759 -32.97 -3.08 1.72
C SER A 759 -31.93 -2.55 0.74
N ILE A 760 -31.03 -3.43 0.32
CA ILE A 760 -29.87 -3.12 -0.52
C ILE A 760 -30.12 -3.66 -1.92
N THR A 761 -30.01 -2.80 -2.93
CA THR A 761 -30.14 -3.21 -4.34
C THR A 761 -28.76 -3.46 -4.95
N ARG A 762 -28.69 -4.50 -5.79
CA ARG A 762 -27.57 -4.78 -6.70
C ARG A 762 -28.09 -5.11 -8.08
N THR A 763 -27.27 -4.87 -9.08
CA THR A 763 -27.59 -5.08 -10.49
C THR A 763 -26.51 -5.98 -11.09
N VAL A 764 -26.86 -7.20 -11.49
CA VAL A 764 -25.93 -8.16 -12.07
C VAL A 764 -26.13 -8.28 -13.56
N THR A 765 -25.04 -8.36 -14.31
CA THR A 765 -25.03 -8.62 -15.76
C THR A 765 -24.35 -9.95 -16.02
N ASN A 766 -24.98 -10.82 -16.80
CA ASN A 766 -24.38 -12.06 -17.26
C ASN A 766 -23.42 -11.78 -18.44
N VAL A 767 -22.19 -12.26 -18.35
CA VAL A 767 -21.13 -12.12 -19.37
C VAL A 767 -20.73 -13.44 -20.04
N ASP A 768 -21.49 -14.50 -19.77
CA ASP A 768 -21.27 -15.87 -20.22
C ASP A 768 -22.49 -16.39 -21.04
N GLU A 769 -22.59 -17.69 -21.27
CA GLU A 769 -23.75 -18.35 -21.90
C GLU A 769 -25.06 -18.21 -21.07
N GLU A 770 -26.21 -18.69 -21.58
CA GLU A 770 -27.49 -18.59 -20.83
C GLU A 770 -27.46 -19.48 -19.58
N GLU A 771 -27.20 -18.88 -18.42
CA GLU A 771 -27.03 -19.57 -17.14
C GLU A 771 -28.18 -19.29 -16.16
N THR A 772 -28.43 -20.27 -15.29
CA THR A 772 -29.33 -20.13 -14.14
C THR A 772 -28.52 -20.05 -12.84
N TYR A 773 -28.72 -18.96 -12.11
CA TYR A 773 -28.04 -18.61 -10.86
C TYR A 773 -28.99 -18.73 -9.67
N THR A 774 -28.63 -19.55 -8.69
CA THR A 774 -29.32 -19.60 -7.38
C THR A 774 -28.59 -18.72 -6.37
N ILE A 775 -29.30 -17.77 -5.76
CA ILE A 775 -28.77 -16.88 -4.74
C ILE A 775 -28.86 -17.56 -3.37
N THR A 776 -27.72 -17.64 -2.68
CA THR A 776 -27.59 -18.14 -1.32
C THR A 776 -26.94 -17.09 -0.44
N ALA A 777 -27.41 -16.97 0.79
CA ALA A 777 -26.84 -16.08 1.79
C ALA A 777 -26.60 -16.84 3.10
N ARG A 778 -25.57 -16.44 3.86
CA ARG A 778 -25.24 -16.98 5.18
C ARG A 778 -24.86 -15.82 6.09
N MET A 779 -25.19 -15.89 7.39
CA MET A 779 -24.75 -14.96 8.44
C MET A 779 -24.92 -15.58 9.83
N SER A 780 -24.42 -14.87 10.86
CA SER A 780 -24.68 -15.16 12.28
C SER A 780 -26.20 -15.18 12.58
N PRO A 781 -26.71 -16.07 13.45
CA PRO A 781 -28.15 -16.21 13.73
C PRO A 781 -28.87 -14.93 14.19
N ALA A 782 -28.10 -13.98 14.73
CA ALA A 782 -28.60 -12.72 15.28
C ALA A 782 -29.06 -11.71 14.20
N VAL A 783 -28.71 -11.89 12.92
CA VAL A 783 -29.17 -11.05 11.80
C VAL A 783 -29.65 -11.93 10.65
N ALA A 784 -30.87 -11.68 10.16
CA ALA A 784 -31.50 -12.40 9.05
C ALA A 784 -31.21 -11.73 7.69
N ILE A 785 -31.28 -12.53 6.62
CA ILE A 785 -31.18 -12.07 5.23
C ILE A 785 -32.28 -12.70 4.41
N GLU A 786 -32.96 -11.90 3.62
CA GLU A 786 -33.79 -12.38 2.52
C GLU A 786 -33.24 -11.86 1.18
N THR A 787 -33.38 -12.66 0.13
CA THR A 787 -32.94 -12.31 -1.23
C THR A 787 -34.09 -12.46 -2.21
N SER A 788 -34.26 -11.46 -3.08
CA SER A 788 -35.28 -11.44 -4.13
C SER A 788 -34.67 -10.99 -5.46
N PRO A 789 -34.73 -11.81 -6.54
CA PRO A 789 -35.25 -13.18 -6.56
C PRO A 789 -34.31 -14.18 -5.87
N ARG A 790 -34.82 -15.33 -5.42
CA ARG A 790 -33.96 -16.42 -4.89
C ARG A 790 -33.18 -17.17 -5.99
N ALA A 791 -33.65 -17.12 -7.24
CA ALA A 791 -32.97 -17.67 -8.40
C ALA A 791 -33.34 -16.90 -9.68
N MET A 792 -32.46 -16.91 -10.67
CA MET A 792 -32.63 -16.19 -11.94
C MET A 792 -31.89 -16.86 -13.10
N THR A 793 -32.57 -17.04 -14.22
CA THR A 793 -31.95 -17.34 -15.52
C THR A 793 -31.67 -16.04 -16.26
N LEU A 794 -30.48 -15.91 -16.86
CA LEU A 794 -30.05 -14.70 -17.58
C LEU A 794 -29.38 -15.07 -18.91
N LYS A 795 -29.79 -14.40 -19.99
CA LYS A 795 -29.13 -14.48 -21.30
C LYS A 795 -27.76 -13.80 -21.30
N PRO A 796 -26.87 -14.10 -22.27
CA PRO A 796 -25.64 -13.34 -22.48
C PRO A 796 -25.94 -11.84 -22.61
N GLY A 797 -25.23 -11.00 -21.85
CA GLY A 797 -25.45 -9.55 -21.79
C GLY A 797 -26.71 -9.10 -21.05
N ALA A 798 -27.56 -10.01 -20.54
CA ALA A 798 -28.77 -9.64 -19.83
C ALA A 798 -28.46 -9.19 -18.40
N THR A 799 -29.11 -8.10 -17.99
CA THR A 799 -28.96 -7.45 -16.69
C THR A 799 -30.20 -7.70 -15.81
N ARG A 800 -30.03 -7.87 -14.49
CA ARG A 800 -31.15 -8.04 -13.55
C ARG A 800 -30.85 -7.49 -12.16
N ASN A 801 -31.86 -6.84 -11.57
CA ASN A 801 -31.79 -6.35 -10.20
C ASN A 801 -32.07 -7.47 -9.19
N CYS A 802 -31.30 -7.44 -8.10
CA CYS A 802 -31.42 -8.29 -6.93
C CYS A 802 -31.54 -7.40 -5.69
N ILE A 803 -32.50 -7.70 -4.82
CA ILE A 803 -32.70 -7.00 -3.55
C ILE A 803 -32.26 -7.95 -2.42
N LEU A 804 -31.42 -7.45 -1.53
CA LEU A 804 -31.10 -8.08 -0.25
C LEU A 804 -31.75 -7.28 0.87
N ALA A 805 -32.67 -7.89 1.62
CA ALA A 805 -33.15 -7.34 2.88
C ALA A 805 -32.30 -7.93 4.02
N GLN A 806 -31.69 -7.06 4.85
CA GLN A 806 -30.99 -7.45 6.08
C GLN A 806 -31.79 -6.95 7.28
N GLN A 807 -32.03 -7.82 8.28
CA GLN A 807 -32.82 -7.47 9.47
C GLN A 807 -32.16 -7.97 10.76
N VAL A 808 -32.03 -7.11 11.76
CA VAL A 808 -31.60 -7.52 13.10
C VAL A 808 -32.70 -8.35 13.77
N ASN A 809 -32.37 -9.58 14.19
CA ASN A 809 -33.26 -10.39 15.01
C ASN A 809 -33.12 -9.97 16.47
N CYS A 810 -34.07 -9.16 16.97
CA CYS A 810 -34.21 -8.91 18.41
C CYS A 810 -34.69 -10.18 19.12
N ILE A 811 -33.77 -11.11 19.40
CA ILE A 811 -34.01 -12.23 20.30
C ILE A 811 -34.06 -11.68 21.73
N LEU A 812 -35.22 -11.13 22.10
CA LEU A 812 -35.57 -10.89 23.49
C LEU A 812 -35.86 -12.23 24.16
N THR A 813 -34.82 -12.93 24.62
CA THR A 813 -34.98 -13.99 25.62
C THR A 813 -35.57 -13.37 26.89
N GLN A 814 -36.85 -13.59 27.09
CA GLN A 814 -37.68 -13.02 28.14
C GLN A 814 -37.35 -13.63 29.51
N ASN A 815 -36.13 -13.42 30.03
CA ASN A 815 -35.70 -13.94 31.34
C ASN A 815 -34.68 -13.09 32.12
N ASP A 816 -34.03 -12.08 31.52
CA ASP A 816 -33.08 -11.19 32.24
C ASP A 816 -33.72 -9.86 32.66
N ILE A 817 -34.66 -9.92 33.60
CA ILE A 817 -35.09 -8.74 34.38
C ILE A 817 -34.34 -8.75 35.72
N ILE A 818 -33.24 -8.01 35.79
CA ILE A 818 -32.54 -7.71 37.05
C ILE A 818 -32.48 -6.19 37.23
N GLN A 819 -33.03 -5.71 38.34
CA GLN A 819 -33.04 -4.28 38.67
C GLN A 819 -31.66 -3.79 39.17
N PRO A 820 -31.31 -2.51 38.96
CA PRO A 820 -29.97 -2.01 39.18
C PRO A 820 -29.65 -1.84 40.68
N THR A 821 -28.60 -2.50 41.18
CA THR A 821 -28.03 -2.23 42.51
C THR A 821 -26.50 -2.26 42.58
N LYS A 822 -25.93 -1.10 42.95
CA LYS A 822 -24.62 -0.84 43.58
C LYS A 822 -23.33 -1.10 42.79
N GLU A 823 -22.32 -0.31 43.17
CA GLU A 823 -20.97 -0.29 42.60
C GLU A 823 -20.12 -1.49 43.04
N ILE A 824 -19.31 -2.02 42.12
CA ILE A 824 -18.06 -2.72 42.44
C ILE A 824 -16.96 -2.17 41.51
N LYS A 825 -15.75 -2.00 42.04
CA LYS A 825 -14.60 -1.38 41.35
C LYS A 825 -13.79 -2.42 40.56
N GLN A 826 -12.98 -1.90 39.62
CA GLN A 826 -12.01 -2.57 38.73
C GLN A 826 -12.60 -3.36 37.55
N PRO A 827 -12.25 -2.99 36.29
CA PRO A 827 -12.59 -3.77 35.10
C PRO A 827 -11.51 -4.81 34.80
N THR A 828 -11.83 -6.11 34.90
CA THR A 828 -11.03 -7.17 34.28
C THR A 828 -11.41 -7.31 32.80
N ARG A 829 -10.39 -7.40 31.94
CA ARG A 829 -10.50 -7.08 30.50
C ARG A 829 -10.60 -8.34 29.64
N SER A 830 -11.80 -8.72 29.20
CA SER A 830 -12.00 -9.78 28.19
C SER A 830 -13.21 -9.54 27.28
N SER A 831 -13.10 -8.56 26.38
CA SER A 831 -14.04 -8.37 25.27
C SER A 831 -13.54 -9.07 24.00
N LEU A 832 -14.26 -10.12 23.58
CA LEU A 832 -14.08 -10.74 22.25
C LEU A 832 -14.68 -9.83 21.18
N LEU A 833 -13.90 -8.86 20.72
CA LEU A 833 -14.23 -8.04 19.55
C LEU A 833 -14.16 -8.92 18.30
N SER A 834 -15.22 -8.89 17.47
CA SER A 834 -15.17 -9.46 16.13
C SER A 834 -15.96 -8.60 15.16
N ASP A 835 -15.32 -7.54 14.67
CA ASP A 835 -15.82 -6.74 13.55
C ASP A 835 -15.92 -7.62 12.31
N ARG A 836 -17.09 -7.61 11.67
CA ARG A 836 -17.48 -8.61 10.67
C ARG A 836 -18.25 -7.92 9.56
N SER A 837 -17.84 -8.20 8.32
CA SER A 837 -18.36 -7.63 7.08
C SER A 837 -18.46 -8.71 5.99
N ILE A 838 -18.66 -8.34 4.71
CA ILE A 838 -19.33 -9.18 3.71
C ILE A 838 -18.47 -9.39 2.44
N ALA A 839 -18.41 -10.63 1.93
CA ALA A 839 -17.82 -10.96 0.64
C ALA A 839 -18.81 -11.70 -0.28
N THR A 840 -18.86 -11.35 -1.56
CA THR A 840 -19.69 -12.04 -2.57
C THR A 840 -18.85 -13.02 -3.38
N LYS A 841 -19.31 -14.26 -3.50
CA LYS A 841 -18.61 -15.35 -4.20
C LYS A 841 -19.50 -16.03 -5.23
N ILE A 842 -18.99 -16.28 -6.43
CA ILE A 842 -19.70 -17.03 -7.47
C ILE A 842 -19.07 -18.42 -7.62
N HIS A 843 -19.93 -19.45 -7.74
CA HIS A 843 -19.55 -20.82 -8.05
C HIS A 843 -20.21 -21.26 -9.37
N LYS A 844 -19.46 -21.21 -10.48
CA LYS A 844 -19.82 -21.88 -11.74
C LYS A 844 -19.55 -23.38 -11.60
N ASN A 845 -20.55 -24.21 -11.85
CA ASN A 845 -20.46 -25.67 -11.69
C ASN A 845 -20.87 -26.36 -13.00
N ARG A 846 -20.08 -27.34 -13.48
CA ARG A 846 -20.21 -27.91 -14.85
C ARG A 846 -21.41 -28.85 -15.07
N ARG A 847 -22.52 -28.60 -14.37
CA ARG A 847 -23.84 -29.25 -14.56
C ARG A 847 -24.96 -28.23 -14.32
N THR A 848 -25.19 -27.38 -15.33
CA THR A 848 -26.42 -26.59 -15.60
C THR A 848 -26.95 -25.62 -14.53
N ILE A 849 -26.33 -25.53 -13.35
CA ILE A 849 -26.72 -24.58 -12.28
C ILE A 849 -25.46 -23.94 -11.71
N SER A 850 -25.37 -22.62 -11.85
CA SER A 850 -24.39 -21.78 -11.15
C SER A 850 -24.98 -21.24 -9.85
N SER A 851 -24.15 -20.87 -8.88
CA SER A 851 -24.61 -20.32 -7.60
C SER A 851 -23.91 -19.03 -7.25
N LEU A 852 -24.71 -18.02 -6.90
CA LEU A 852 -24.27 -16.79 -6.27
C LEU A 852 -24.35 -16.99 -4.76
N ARG A 853 -23.22 -16.87 -4.06
CA ARG A 853 -23.09 -17.07 -2.61
C ARG A 853 -22.59 -15.79 -1.96
N LEU A 854 -23.50 -15.11 -1.27
CA LEU A 854 -23.22 -13.92 -0.49
C LEU A 854 -22.83 -14.36 0.93
N GLU A 855 -21.54 -14.29 1.24
CA GLU A 855 -21.02 -14.61 2.58
C GLU A 855 -21.10 -13.35 3.44
N LEU A 856 -22.26 -13.13 4.07
CA LEU A 856 -22.45 -12.04 5.01
C LEU A 856 -21.94 -12.44 6.39
N ILE A 857 -21.23 -11.54 7.04
CA ILE A 857 -20.93 -11.62 8.45
C ILE A 857 -21.17 -10.23 9.03
N ALA A 858 -21.84 -10.12 10.18
CA ALA A 858 -22.16 -8.85 10.82
C ALA A 858 -21.45 -8.69 12.16
N GLY A 859 -20.96 -7.47 12.42
CA GLY A 859 -20.69 -6.95 13.76
C GLY A 859 -21.96 -6.36 14.40
N TYR A 860 -21.83 -5.90 15.65
CA TYR A 860 -22.87 -5.26 16.46
C TYR A 860 -22.35 -3.96 17.08
#